data_AF-A0A1S4FHI0-F1
#
_entry.id   AF-A0A1S4FHI0-F1
#
_cell.length_a   1.000
_cell.length_b   1.000
_cell.length_c   1.000
_cell.angle_alpha   90.00
_cell.angle_beta   90.00
_cell.angle_gamma   90.00
#
_symmetry.space_group_name_H-M   'P 1'
#
loop_
_entity.id
_entity.type
_entity.pdbx_description
1 polymer ?
#
loop_
_entity_poly.entity_id
_entity_poly.type
_entity_poly.pdbx_seq_one_letter_code
_entity_poly.pdbx_strand_id
1 'polypeptide(L)'
;MKSNYLCGLSCWHPAWLQRFATSRSFIMVYGFLGTTQAMAYIYFVITLTTLEKRFKIPSSTTGIILSGNEISQILLSLILSYVGGHRNRPRWIAWGVVFCALSCFILAMPHFIYGAGEAALQLTKEFINDQEAEALLNSHNLTRIVKSTNRLCLDTFSPKECHDIISVVPLVLIFMSQFVLGIGNTLYYSLGQTYLDDNTKKTNTPLMLAYASSLRTFGPVVGFALGYFALKIYIDPTKTPVIESSDPRWLGAWWLGWIILGIAMLFFAALIGLFPKELPKKQDDANRPKSTMPVILMNDAEAFGKEKNPLSKTKEQNGLAVQSKDDVGTIVEFPQLKDFPKALMRLLKNKLLMFNIISGIFYILGSSGYITFLSKYIEVQFHKNTANATVITGPITLFGMVAGFLISGIVISKKKPSPKILLFWNVVVGVGYMLGQFSYLFLTCPDGTMPLVEGRLNLSTACNSQCHCDGVPYSPICQEETGITFFSACHAGCDAWDAKGKYYDQCTCQNENYSPITKPWEMNPSFTTRTMSRETTLPDIIPTTAASTSTSWSPSSSTTNSISTFTVAAPDEYDDTHQGKSVPLLRNSSDTYKTSPPGDTDLDDIYLYDNEDDLTYDEKDFNATSSKETEQDLANRTRREVNEMEFTSTTPSGTDSPFTARLIPGACLKGCAMGFYLFSIISSIINCFGASGRIGNLLVNYRCVAKEDKSFTQGLILMMISLFALIPGPIIYGRIIDSTCLVWTEECGKRGNCQLYDQRLFRYYINITALCLTAIGVFFDVLVWWYGRTLDLYGEREAEQKKTTTAPQSKSAFK
;
A
#
# COMPACT_ATOMS: atom_id res chain seq x y z
N MET A 1 29.44 7.03 -38.23
CA MET A 1 28.45 7.75 -37.37
C MET A 1 29.15 8.24 -36.10
N LYS A 2 28.70 9.32 -35.46
CA LYS A 2 29.26 9.74 -34.14
C LYS A 2 28.88 8.72 -33.07
N SER A 3 29.78 8.40 -32.13
CA SER A 3 29.57 7.40 -31.06
C SER A 3 28.27 7.61 -30.26
N ASN A 4 27.83 8.86 -30.10
CA ASN A 4 26.57 9.24 -29.41
C ASN A 4 25.29 8.53 -29.92
N TYR A 5 25.29 7.98 -31.14
CA TYR A 5 24.14 7.33 -31.78
C TYR A 5 24.24 5.80 -31.87
N LEU A 6 25.35 5.20 -31.41
CA LEU A 6 25.58 3.76 -31.50
C LEU A 6 25.20 3.06 -30.19
N CYS A 7 24.43 1.98 -30.28
CA CYS A 7 24.26 1.07 -29.15
C CYS A 7 25.61 0.45 -28.77
N GLY A 8 25.91 0.34 -27.48
CA GLY A 8 27.16 -0.26 -27.02
C GLY A 8 27.71 0.26 -25.69
N LEU A 9 28.72 -0.46 -25.19
CA LEU A 9 29.45 -0.17 -23.95
C LEU A 9 30.87 0.26 -24.29
N SER A 10 31.22 1.49 -23.89
CA SER A 10 32.53 2.12 -24.14
C SER A 10 32.99 2.01 -25.61
N CYS A 11 33.87 1.06 -25.95
CA CYS A 11 34.40 0.83 -27.30
C CYS A 11 33.66 -0.28 -28.08
N TRP A 12 32.82 -1.09 -27.44
CA TRP A 12 32.15 -2.24 -28.03
C TRP A 12 30.78 -1.85 -28.62
N HIS A 13 30.71 -1.81 -29.95
CA HIS A 13 29.54 -1.35 -30.72
C HIS A 13 29.14 -2.36 -31.83
N PRO A 14 28.70 -3.58 -31.50
CA PRO A 14 28.45 -4.61 -32.49
C PRO A 14 27.30 -4.25 -33.45
N ALA A 15 27.44 -4.64 -34.72
CA ALA A 15 26.49 -4.28 -35.79
C ALA A 15 25.08 -4.85 -35.57
N TRP A 16 24.96 -6.05 -34.98
CA TRP A 16 23.66 -6.67 -34.70
C TRP A 16 22.85 -5.87 -33.66
N LEU A 17 23.51 -5.25 -32.69
CA LEU A 17 22.88 -4.49 -31.61
C LEU A 17 22.31 -3.15 -32.08
N GLN A 18 22.84 -2.59 -33.17
CA GLN A 18 22.33 -1.34 -33.77
C GLN A 18 20.90 -1.49 -34.29
N ARG A 19 20.43 -2.71 -34.58
CA ARG A 19 19.03 -2.99 -34.95
C ARG A 19 18.05 -2.64 -33.83
N PHE A 20 18.50 -2.66 -32.57
CA PHE A 20 17.70 -2.31 -31.39
C PHE A 20 17.80 -0.82 -31.01
N ALA A 21 18.49 0.02 -31.79
CA ALA A 21 18.59 1.48 -31.59
C ALA A 21 17.28 2.22 -31.94
N THR A 22 16.14 1.72 -31.46
CA THR A 22 14.80 2.26 -31.76
C THR A 22 14.04 2.62 -30.49
N SER A 23 13.15 3.60 -30.60
CA SER A 23 12.33 4.02 -29.46
C SER A 23 11.37 2.91 -29.00
N ARG A 24 10.91 2.06 -29.91
CA ARG A 24 10.09 0.87 -29.60
C ARG A 24 10.85 -0.11 -28.71
N SER A 25 12.10 -0.43 -29.07
CA SER A 25 12.96 -1.31 -28.28
C SER A 25 13.24 -0.74 -26.88
N PHE A 26 13.53 0.57 -26.79
CA PHE A 26 13.71 1.24 -25.51
C PHE A 26 12.45 1.17 -24.62
N ILE A 27 11.26 1.41 -25.19
CA ILE A 27 9.99 1.36 -24.43
C ILE A 27 9.71 -0.03 -23.88
N MET A 28 9.99 -1.10 -24.63
CA MET A 28 9.81 -2.46 -24.11
C MET A 28 10.74 -2.72 -22.92
N VAL A 29 12.05 -2.42 -23.05
CA VAL A 29 13.01 -2.60 -21.95
C VAL A 29 12.65 -1.73 -20.73
N TYR A 30 12.36 -0.44 -20.95
CA TYR A 30 11.99 0.51 -19.88
C TYR A 30 10.64 0.18 -19.21
N GLY A 31 9.69 -0.34 -19.98
CA GLY A 31 8.37 -0.76 -19.51
C GLY A 31 8.45 -2.02 -18.65
N PHE A 32 9.14 -3.08 -19.13
CA PHE A 32 9.34 -4.31 -18.35
C PHE A 32 10.20 -4.08 -17.11
N LEU A 33 11.24 -3.25 -17.20
CA LEU A 33 12.00 -2.79 -16.02
C LEU A 33 11.07 -2.10 -15.00
N GLY A 34 10.15 -1.25 -15.46
CA GLY A 34 9.12 -0.64 -14.63
C GLY A 34 8.20 -1.68 -13.99
N THR A 35 7.78 -2.70 -14.75
CA THR A 35 7.04 -3.86 -14.22
C THR A 35 7.81 -4.52 -13.08
N THR A 36 9.10 -4.83 -13.25
CA THR A 36 9.96 -5.43 -12.21
C THR A 36 10.12 -4.53 -10.98
N GLN A 37 10.25 -3.22 -11.13
CA GLN A 37 10.29 -2.30 -9.98
C GLN A 37 8.94 -2.24 -9.24
N ALA A 38 7.83 -2.24 -9.97
CA ALA A 38 6.50 -2.26 -9.36
C ALA A 38 6.17 -3.61 -8.70
N MET A 39 6.70 -4.73 -9.23
CA MET A 39 6.71 -6.03 -8.56
C MET A 39 7.48 -5.96 -7.24
N ALA A 40 8.69 -5.40 -7.23
CA ALA A 40 9.53 -5.28 -6.04
C ALA A 40 8.90 -4.40 -4.96
N TYR A 41 8.26 -3.29 -5.34
CA TYR A 41 7.50 -2.46 -4.39
C TYR A 41 6.36 -3.24 -3.72
N ILE A 42 5.58 -4.01 -4.48
CA ILE A 42 4.48 -4.81 -3.91
C ILE A 42 5.00 -6.01 -3.11
N TYR A 43 6.08 -6.65 -3.56
CA TYR A 43 6.76 -7.70 -2.79
C TYR A 43 7.28 -7.16 -1.45
N PHE A 44 7.74 -5.90 -1.38
CA PHE A 44 8.05 -5.22 -0.13
C PHE A 44 6.84 -5.13 0.80
N VAL A 45 5.73 -4.57 0.31
CA VAL A 45 4.50 -4.41 1.10
C VAL A 45 3.98 -5.74 1.65
N ILE A 46 4.08 -6.83 0.88
CA ILE A 46 3.65 -8.17 1.29
C ILE A 46 4.59 -8.78 2.33
N THR A 47 5.91 -8.66 2.15
CA THR A 47 6.91 -9.27 3.05
C THR A 47 7.13 -8.48 4.33
N LEU A 48 6.68 -7.21 4.39
CA LEU A 48 6.83 -6.33 5.54
C LEU A 48 6.32 -6.93 6.86
N THR A 49 5.10 -7.48 6.87
CA THR A 49 4.52 -8.08 8.07
C THR A 49 5.27 -9.34 8.53
N THR A 50 5.89 -10.07 7.60
CA THR A 50 6.74 -11.23 7.91
C THR A 50 8.08 -10.78 8.52
N LEU A 51 8.65 -9.67 8.03
CA LEU A 51 9.84 -9.04 8.62
C LEU A 51 9.56 -8.51 10.04
N GLU A 52 8.43 -7.82 10.23
CA GLU A 52 7.97 -7.35 11.55
C GLU A 52 7.83 -8.51 12.54
N LYS A 53 7.13 -9.59 12.17
CA LYS A 53 7.01 -10.80 12.98
C LYS A 53 8.37 -11.46 13.27
N ARG A 54 9.21 -11.68 12.25
CA ARG A 54 10.49 -12.42 12.36
C ARG A 54 11.53 -11.72 13.24
N PHE A 55 11.59 -10.39 13.15
CA PHE A 55 12.57 -9.56 13.88
C PHE A 55 11.97 -8.81 15.06
N LYS A 56 10.69 -9.06 15.40
CA LYS A 56 9.94 -8.38 16.47
C LYS A 56 10.01 -6.85 16.36
N ILE A 57 9.90 -6.31 15.14
CA ILE A 57 10.00 -4.87 14.87
C ILE A 57 8.64 -4.22 15.19
N PRO A 58 8.57 -3.23 16.10
CA PRO A 58 7.34 -2.49 16.36
C PRO A 58 7.01 -1.57 15.18
N SER A 59 5.72 -1.51 14.81
CA SER A 59 5.26 -0.79 13.60
C SER A 59 5.55 0.72 13.61
N SER A 60 5.71 1.34 14.78
CA SER A 60 6.17 2.73 14.93
C SER A 60 7.59 2.92 14.37
N THR A 61 8.47 1.95 14.57
CA THR A 61 9.85 1.96 14.03
C THR A 61 9.88 1.54 12.56
N THR A 62 8.96 0.65 12.13
CA THR A 62 8.77 0.34 10.70
C THR A 62 8.60 1.60 9.87
N GLY A 63 7.73 2.54 10.28
CA GLY A 63 7.52 3.81 9.56
C GLY A 63 8.79 4.63 9.35
N ILE A 64 9.68 4.70 10.35
CA ILE A 64 10.97 5.38 10.26
C ILE A 64 11.88 4.66 9.24
N ILE A 65 11.93 3.32 9.31
CA ILE A 65 12.71 2.48 8.39
C ILE A 65 12.25 2.68 6.93
N LEU A 66 10.94 2.76 6.68
CA LEU A 66 10.40 2.95 5.33
C LEU A 66 10.77 4.31 4.75
N SER A 67 10.81 5.35 5.59
CA SER A 67 11.10 6.72 5.16
C SER A 67 12.48 6.92 4.51
N GLY A 68 13.39 5.94 4.61
CA GLY A 68 14.70 5.99 3.94
C GLY A 68 14.60 6.25 2.43
N ASN A 69 13.58 5.69 1.76
CA ASN A 69 13.31 5.91 0.34
C ASN A 69 13.01 7.40 0.06
N GLU A 70 12.08 8.00 0.80
CA GLU A 70 11.69 9.41 0.67
C GLU A 70 12.82 10.35 1.09
N ILE A 71 13.57 10.04 2.16
CA ILE A 71 14.73 10.81 2.61
C ILE A 71 15.79 10.87 1.50
N SER A 72 16.12 9.75 0.85
CA SER A 72 17.08 9.74 -0.25
C SER A 72 16.61 10.59 -1.44
N GLN A 73 15.30 10.59 -1.74
CA GLN A 73 14.71 11.43 -2.78
C GLN A 73 14.77 12.91 -2.40
N ILE A 74 14.47 13.27 -1.14
CA ILE A 74 14.55 14.65 -0.67
C ILE A 74 16.00 15.19 -0.77
N LEU A 75 16.99 14.39 -0.37
CA LEU A 75 18.40 14.81 -0.34
C LEU A 75 19.07 14.82 -1.72
N LEU A 76 18.78 13.82 -2.58
CA LEU A 76 19.61 13.54 -3.76
C LEU A 76 18.90 13.74 -5.09
N SER A 77 17.57 13.80 -5.14
CA SER A 77 16.84 13.74 -6.42
C SER A 77 17.13 14.91 -7.37
N LEU A 78 17.25 16.14 -6.84
CA LEU A 78 17.63 17.31 -7.62
C LEU A 78 19.02 17.15 -8.26
N ILE A 79 20.02 16.77 -7.47
CA ILE A 79 21.42 16.69 -7.91
C ILE A 79 21.59 15.56 -8.92
N LEU A 80 21.08 14.36 -8.61
CA LEU A 80 21.14 13.19 -9.49
C LEU A 80 20.43 13.45 -10.83
N SER A 81 19.28 14.11 -10.81
CA SER A 81 18.51 14.40 -12.03
C SER A 81 19.12 15.53 -12.86
N TYR A 82 19.74 16.53 -12.23
CA TYR A 82 20.50 17.58 -12.91
C TYR A 82 21.75 17.00 -13.61
N VAL A 83 22.60 16.27 -12.89
CA VAL A 83 23.86 15.74 -13.42
C VAL A 83 23.61 14.61 -14.44
N GLY A 84 22.71 13.67 -14.12
CA GLY A 84 22.33 12.59 -15.03
C GLY A 84 21.62 13.08 -16.30
N GLY A 85 20.87 14.17 -16.19
CA GLY A 85 20.13 14.81 -17.28
C GLY A 85 20.98 15.28 -18.45
N HIS A 86 22.15 15.86 -18.14
CA HIS A 86 23.11 16.42 -19.12
C HIS A 86 24.11 15.37 -19.66
N ARG A 87 24.34 14.29 -18.90
CA ARG A 87 25.21 13.17 -19.28
C ARG A 87 24.47 12.15 -20.15
N ASN A 88 25.02 10.93 -20.29
CA ASN A 88 24.39 9.86 -21.06
C ASN A 88 23.27 9.20 -20.22
N ARG A 89 22.03 9.66 -20.39
CA ARG A 89 20.87 9.26 -19.56
C ARG A 89 20.69 7.73 -19.43
N PRO A 90 20.67 6.91 -20.51
CA PRO A 90 20.62 5.44 -20.40
C PRO A 90 21.64 4.81 -19.45
N ARG A 91 22.89 5.31 -19.44
CA ARG A 91 23.93 4.78 -18.54
C ARG A 91 23.71 5.19 -17.08
N TRP A 92 23.16 6.38 -16.83
CA TRP A 92 22.74 6.79 -15.48
C TRP A 92 21.51 6.03 -14.99
N ILE A 93 20.56 5.73 -15.88
CA ILE A 93 19.42 4.84 -15.56
C ILE A 93 19.95 3.46 -15.19
N ALA A 94 20.88 2.88 -15.98
CA ALA A 94 21.48 1.58 -15.67
C ALA A 94 22.11 1.53 -14.27
N TRP A 95 22.91 2.54 -13.89
CA TRP A 95 23.45 2.65 -12.53
C TRP A 95 22.35 2.78 -11.46
N GLY A 96 21.28 3.53 -11.74
CA GLY A 96 20.09 3.58 -10.86
C GLY A 96 19.44 2.20 -10.66
N VAL A 97 19.33 1.40 -11.71
CA VAL A 97 18.79 0.03 -11.61
C VAL A 97 19.75 -0.90 -10.87
N VAL A 98 21.08 -0.72 -10.99
CA VAL A 98 22.06 -1.44 -10.16
C VAL A 98 21.86 -1.12 -8.68
N PHE A 99 21.58 0.14 -8.31
CA PHE A 99 21.19 0.48 -6.94
C PHE A 99 19.87 -0.20 -6.51
N CYS A 100 18.84 -0.24 -7.37
CA CYS A 100 17.61 -0.99 -7.07
C CYS A 100 17.86 -2.50 -6.87
N ALA A 101 18.77 -3.09 -7.64
CA ALA A 101 19.16 -4.49 -7.46
C ALA A 101 19.91 -4.69 -6.13
N LEU A 102 20.85 -3.80 -5.82
CA LEU A 102 21.59 -3.81 -4.55
C LEU A 102 20.65 -3.70 -3.35
N SER A 103 19.63 -2.84 -3.38
CA SER A 103 18.63 -2.76 -2.31
C SER A 103 17.86 -4.08 -2.11
N CYS A 104 17.56 -4.81 -3.18
CA CYS A 104 16.95 -6.15 -3.06
C CYS A 104 17.88 -7.14 -2.35
N PHE A 105 19.18 -7.17 -2.69
CA PHE A 105 20.14 -8.05 -2.02
C PHE A 105 20.36 -7.65 -0.55
N ILE A 106 20.39 -6.35 -0.22
CA ILE A 106 20.44 -5.87 1.18
C ILE A 106 19.18 -6.30 1.94
N LEU A 107 18.00 -6.31 1.32
CA LEU A 107 16.77 -6.81 1.95
C LEU A 107 16.82 -8.32 2.23
N ALA A 108 17.44 -9.12 1.36
CA ALA A 108 17.60 -10.55 1.61
C ALA A 108 18.65 -10.86 2.70
N MET A 109 19.63 -9.97 2.89
CA MET A 109 20.81 -10.17 3.76
C MET A 109 20.48 -10.59 5.22
N PRO A 110 19.48 -10.04 5.93
CA PRO A 110 19.15 -10.46 7.29
C PRO A 110 18.84 -11.95 7.43
N HIS A 111 18.29 -12.60 6.40
CA HIS A 111 18.06 -14.05 6.44
C HIS A 111 19.38 -14.84 6.41
N PHE A 112 20.36 -14.41 5.61
CA PHE A 112 21.66 -15.07 5.53
C PHE A 112 22.54 -14.84 6.77
N ILE A 113 22.27 -13.78 7.54
CA ILE A 113 22.96 -13.50 8.82
C ILE A 113 22.32 -14.26 9.99
N TYR A 114 20.97 -14.26 10.08
CA TYR A 114 20.24 -14.74 11.26
C TYR A 114 19.47 -16.06 11.06
N GLY A 115 19.44 -16.59 9.84
CA GLY A 115 18.67 -17.78 9.46
C GLY A 115 17.16 -17.68 9.73
N ALA A 116 16.50 -18.83 9.72
CA ALA A 116 15.09 -18.98 10.08
C ALA A 116 14.77 -18.52 11.51
N GLY A 117 15.72 -18.70 12.44
CA GLY A 117 15.61 -18.32 13.85
C GLY A 117 15.04 -19.44 14.73
N GLU A 118 15.52 -19.53 15.96
CA GLU A 118 15.25 -20.62 16.90
C GLU A 118 13.75 -20.90 17.11
N ALA A 119 12.94 -19.85 17.32
CA ALA A 119 11.49 -19.99 17.50
C ALA A 119 10.73 -20.51 16.26
N ALA A 120 11.31 -20.40 15.06
CA ALA A 120 10.78 -21.04 13.86
C ALA A 120 11.32 -22.48 13.73
N LEU A 121 12.60 -22.70 14.04
CA LEU A 121 13.23 -24.01 14.00
C LEU A 121 12.59 -25.00 14.99
N GLN A 122 12.19 -24.55 16.19
CA GLN A 122 11.41 -25.33 17.18
C GLN A 122 10.06 -25.85 16.66
N LEU A 123 9.56 -25.35 15.51
CA LEU A 123 8.31 -25.77 14.89
C LEU A 123 8.51 -26.78 13.75
N THR A 124 9.71 -27.35 13.59
CA THR A 124 10.03 -28.36 12.57
C THR A 124 10.27 -29.73 13.20
N LYS A 125 9.98 -30.81 12.45
CA LYS A 125 10.04 -32.19 12.95
C LYS A 125 11.44 -32.58 13.38
N GLU A 126 12.46 -32.05 12.70
CA GLU A 126 13.85 -32.36 13.00
C GLU A 126 14.22 -31.91 14.43
N PHE A 127 13.87 -30.68 14.80
CA PHE A 127 14.12 -30.15 16.15
C PHE A 127 13.27 -30.83 17.24
N ILE A 128 12.01 -31.18 16.93
CA ILE A 128 11.14 -31.85 17.89
C ILE A 128 11.64 -33.27 18.17
N ASN A 129 12.08 -34.01 17.15
CA ASN A 129 12.66 -35.35 17.35
C ASN A 129 13.92 -35.31 18.23
N ASP A 130 14.79 -34.30 18.04
CA ASP A 130 15.97 -34.09 18.88
C ASP A 130 15.57 -33.81 20.35
N GLN A 131 14.55 -32.98 20.59
CA GLN A 131 14.03 -32.74 21.94
C GLN A 131 13.28 -33.93 22.55
N GLU A 132 12.54 -34.71 21.76
CA GLU A 132 11.85 -35.91 22.26
C GLU A 132 12.85 -36.99 22.68
N ALA A 133 13.97 -37.13 21.94
CA ALA A 133 15.09 -37.99 22.35
C ALA A 133 15.72 -37.54 23.69
N GLU A 134 15.86 -36.22 23.91
CA GLU A 134 16.36 -35.65 25.17
C GLU A 134 15.33 -35.70 26.33
N ALA A 135 14.03 -35.66 26.00
CA ALA A 135 12.93 -35.73 26.97
C ALA A 135 12.59 -37.17 27.41
N LEU A 136 12.78 -38.17 26.54
CA LEU A 136 12.66 -39.60 26.87
C LEU A 136 13.66 -40.04 27.97
N LEU A 137 14.78 -39.33 28.12
CA LEU A 137 15.73 -39.52 29.22
C LEU A 137 15.23 -38.95 30.57
N ASN A 138 14.16 -38.14 30.60
CA ASN A 138 13.75 -37.33 31.76
C ASN A 138 12.26 -37.46 32.15
N SER A 139 11.51 -38.41 31.57
CA SER A 139 10.04 -38.36 31.57
C SER A 139 9.35 -39.06 32.75
N HIS A 140 8.75 -38.31 33.68
CA HIS A 140 7.74 -38.88 34.60
C HIS A 140 6.59 -37.96 35.09
N ASN A 141 6.55 -36.67 34.74
CA ASN A 141 5.57 -35.71 35.30
C ASN A 141 4.71 -34.90 34.28
N LEU A 142 4.97 -34.97 32.98
CA LEU A 142 4.41 -33.99 32.02
C LEU A 142 2.92 -34.21 31.66
N THR A 143 2.39 -35.41 31.82
CA THR A 143 1.07 -35.82 31.30
C THR A 143 -0.14 -35.18 32.00
N ARG A 144 0.02 -34.57 33.19
CA ARG A 144 -1.09 -33.94 33.93
C ARG A 144 -1.51 -32.57 33.42
N ILE A 145 -0.63 -31.83 32.74
CA ILE A 145 -0.86 -30.42 32.39
C ILE A 145 -1.82 -30.27 31.18
N VAL A 146 -1.84 -31.24 30.27
CA VAL A 146 -2.57 -31.16 28.99
C VAL A 146 -4.10 -31.22 29.13
N LYS A 147 -4.63 -31.59 30.31
CA LYS A 147 -6.08 -31.84 30.49
C LYS A 147 -6.90 -30.64 30.98
N SER A 148 -6.28 -29.50 31.30
CA SER A 148 -6.95 -28.30 31.82
C SER A 148 -7.29 -27.22 30.78
N THR A 149 -6.83 -27.37 29.53
CA THR A 149 -6.83 -26.30 28.51
C THR A 149 -8.10 -26.16 27.67
N ASN A 150 -9.15 -26.97 27.91
CA ASN A 150 -10.38 -27.01 27.10
C ASN A 150 -11.53 -26.11 27.59
N ARG A 151 -11.29 -25.16 28.51
CA ARG A 151 -12.28 -24.13 28.87
C ARG A 151 -11.95 -22.82 28.16
N LEU A 152 -12.92 -22.26 27.44
CA LEU A 152 -12.77 -20.97 26.75
C LEU A 152 -12.75 -19.78 27.74
N CYS A 153 -13.49 -19.90 28.85
CA CYS A 153 -13.37 -19.03 30.00
C CYS A 153 -12.19 -19.51 30.87
N LEU A 154 -11.08 -18.77 30.84
CA LEU A 154 -9.81 -19.12 31.48
C LEU A 154 -9.45 -18.14 32.60
N ASP A 155 -9.25 -18.66 33.80
CA ASP A 155 -9.07 -17.92 35.06
C ASP A 155 -7.59 -17.65 35.37
N THR A 156 -6.78 -17.19 34.40
CA THR A 156 -5.35 -16.92 34.63
C THR A 156 -4.76 -15.85 33.72
N PHE A 157 -4.68 -14.62 34.22
CA PHE A 157 -3.75 -13.61 33.70
C PHE A 157 -2.31 -14.00 34.06
N SER A 158 -1.58 -14.59 33.11
CA SER A 158 -0.12 -14.63 33.20
C SER A 158 0.46 -13.33 32.64
N PRO A 159 1.21 -12.53 33.40
CA PRO A 159 1.85 -11.33 32.88
C PRO A 159 2.92 -11.73 31.84
N LYS A 160 2.77 -11.25 30.60
CA LYS A 160 3.83 -11.37 29.57
C LYS A 160 5.11 -10.71 30.08
N GLU A 161 6.18 -11.47 30.29
CA GLU A 161 7.50 -10.90 30.54
C GLU A 161 8.03 -10.20 29.27
N CYS A 162 8.24 -8.89 29.37
CA CYS A 162 8.59 -8.04 28.22
C CYS A 162 10.11 -7.92 28.07
N HIS A 163 10.73 -8.88 27.38
CA HIS A 163 12.17 -8.87 27.13
C HIS A 163 12.51 -8.20 25.78
N ASP A 164 12.68 -6.87 25.82
CA ASP A 164 12.98 -6.01 24.65
C ASP A 164 14.46 -6.09 24.22
N ILE A 165 14.89 -7.19 23.59
CA ILE A 165 16.17 -7.24 22.85
C ILE A 165 15.88 -7.19 21.34
N ILE A 166 15.61 -5.99 20.83
CA ILE A 166 15.52 -5.73 19.40
C ILE A 166 16.94 -5.65 18.82
N SER A 167 17.31 -6.63 17.99
CA SER A 167 18.57 -6.58 17.23
C SER A 167 18.56 -5.38 16.27
N VAL A 168 19.43 -4.40 16.51
CA VAL A 168 19.50 -3.15 15.73
C VAL A 168 19.93 -3.40 14.26
N VAL A 169 20.70 -4.45 14.00
CA VAL A 169 21.30 -4.72 12.67
C VAL A 169 20.26 -4.93 11.56
N PRO A 170 19.22 -5.78 11.69
CA PRO A 170 18.10 -5.85 10.74
C PRO A 170 17.46 -4.49 10.43
N LEU A 171 17.25 -3.64 11.43
CA LEU A 171 16.62 -2.33 11.23
C LEU A 171 17.50 -1.42 10.36
N VAL A 172 18.80 -1.38 10.62
CA VAL A 172 19.78 -0.62 9.82
C VAL A 172 19.85 -1.16 8.40
N LEU A 173 19.86 -2.48 8.20
CA LEU A 173 19.89 -3.09 6.86
C LEU A 173 18.63 -2.75 6.05
N ILE A 174 17.43 -2.84 6.63
CA ILE A 174 16.19 -2.50 5.92
C ILE A 174 16.15 -1.00 5.60
N PHE A 175 16.57 -0.12 6.51
CA PHE A 175 16.63 1.34 6.24
C PHE A 175 17.62 1.66 5.12
N MET A 176 18.83 1.08 5.18
CA MET A 176 19.84 1.27 4.14
C MET A 176 19.38 0.75 2.78
N SER A 177 18.62 -0.36 2.75
CA SER A 177 17.99 -0.82 1.51
C SER A 177 17.00 0.21 0.95
N GLN A 178 16.07 0.72 1.77
CA GLN A 178 15.08 1.72 1.32
C GLN A 178 15.75 3.00 0.82
N PHE A 179 16.81 3.46 1.50
CA PHE A 179 17.61 4.59 1.08
C PHE A 179 18.29 4.38 -0.29
N VAL A 180 18.90 3.20 -0.51
CA VAL A 180 19.52 2.84 -1.80
C VAL A 180 18.47 2.66 -2.90
N LEU A 181 17.29 2.11 -2.58
CA LEU A 181 16.16 1.97 -3.50
C LEU A 181 15.67 3.33 -4.01
N GLY A 182 15.59 4.35 -3.15
CA GLY A 182 15.16 5.70 -3.54
C GLY A 182 16.15 6.45 -4.44
N ILE A 183 17.46 6.20 -4.29
CA ILE A 183 18.50 6.64 -5.25
C ILE A 183 18.22 6.04 -6.64
N GLY A 184 17.94 4.73 -6.69
CA GLY A 184 17.67 4.03 -7.94
C GLY A 184 16.36 4.45 -8.61
N ASN A 185 15.28 4.55 -7.82
CA ASN A 185 13.97 5.02 -8.25
C ASN A 185 14.05 6.44 -8.83
N THR A 186 14.77 7.35 -8.16
CA THR A 186 15.02 8.72 -8.65
C THR A 186 15.51 8.70 -10.10
N LEU A 187 16.60 7.97 -10.37
CA LEU A 187 17.25 7.92 -11.68
C LEU A 187 16.36 7.27 -12.74
N TYR A 188 15.60 6.24 -12.37
CA TYR A 188 14.63 5.60 -13.26
C TYR A 188 13.49 6.55 -13.69
N TYR A 189 12.87 7.24 -12.73
CA TYR A 189 11.73 8.12 -13.01
C TYR A 189 12.15 9.43 -13.70
N SER A 190 13.22 10.09 -13.24
CA SER A 190 13.59 11.41 -13.76
C SER A 190 14.28 11.38 -15.12
N LEU A 191 15.10 10.36 -15.39
CA LEU A 191 15.86 10.26 -16.65
C LEU A 191 15.15 9.42 -17.70
N GLY A 192 14.40 8.38 -17.31
CA GLY A 192 13.79 7.42 -18.25
C GLY A 192 12.68 8.04 -19.10
N GLN A 193 11.70 8.66 -18.45
CA GLN A 193 10.56 9.30 -19.13
C GLN A 193 11.01 10.51 -19.97
N THR A 194 12.01 11.25 -19.51
CA THR A 194 12.54 12.43 -20.22
C THR A 194 13.43 12.04 -21.40
N TYR A 195 14.20 10.95 -21.30
CA TYR A 195 14.88 10.36 -22.46
C TYR A 195 13.86 9.89 -23.51
N LEU A 196 12.74 9.30 -23.09
CA LEU A 196 11.68 8.88 -24.01
C LEU A 196 11.05 10.09 -24.75
N ASP A 197 10.71 11.18 -24.06
CA ASP A 197 10.19 12.40 -24.70
C ASP A 197 11.20 13.05 -25.66
N ASP A 198 12.48 13.09 -25.30
CA ASP A 198 13.52 13.70 -26.13
C ASP A 198 13.90 12.89 -27.38
N ASN A 199 13.64 11.58 -27.38
CA ASN A 199 13.96 10.66 -28.48
C ASN A 199 12.74 10.15 -29.25
N THR A 200 11.54 10.67 -28.99
CA THR A 200 10.33 10.38 -29.76
C THR A 200 9.80 11.63 -30.47
N LYS A 201 8.95 11.45 -31.50
CA LYS A 201 8.23 12.58 -32.09
C LYS A 201 7.23 13.10 -31.05
N LYS A 202 7.20 14.41 -30.76
CA LYS A 202 6.34 15.05 -29.74
C LYS A 202 4.86 14.64 -29.81
N THR A 203 4.34 14.36 -31.01
CA THR A 203 2.98 13.85 -31.24
C THR A 203 2.77 12.41 -30.77
N ASN A 204 3.80 11.58 -30.80
CA ASN A 204 3.75 10.16 -30.48
C ASN A 204 4.21 9.87 -29.04
N THR A 205 4.91 10.79 -28.39
CA THR A 205 5.31 10.67 -26.98
C THR A 205 4.17 10.30 -26.03
N PRO A 206 2.95 10.91 -26.11
CA PRO A 206 1.84 10.58 -25.23
C PRO A 206 1.49 9.08 -25.26
N LEU A 207 1.39 8.51 -26.47
CA LEU A 207 1.15 7.09 -26.67
C LEU A 207 2.31 6.21 -26.16
N MET A 208 3.57 6.64 -26.32
CA MET A 208 4.72 5.88 -25.81
C MET A 208 4.80 5.88 -24.27
N LEU A 209 4.48 7.01 -23.63
CA LEU A 209 4.35 7.12 -22.18
C LEU A 209 3.16 6.31 -21.65
N ALA A 210 2.06 6.24 -22.40
CA ALA A 210 0.92 5.38 -22.08
C ALA A 210 1.30 3.90 -22.05
N TYR A 211 2.01 3.40 -23.07
CA TYR A 211 2.48 2.01 -23.10
C TYR A 211 3.43 1.69 -21.94
N ALA A 212 4.41 2.55 -21.68
CA ALA A 212 5.34 2.37 -20.55
C ALA A 212 4.60 2.37 -19.20
N SER A 213 3.65 3.29 -18.99
CA SER A 213 2.85 3.36 -17.76
C SER A 213 1.94 2.14 -17.58
N SER A 214 1.35 1.65 -18.67
CA SER A 214 0.47 0.47 -18.68
C SER A 214 1.24 -0.81 -18.35
N LEU A 215 2.42 -1.02 -18.95
CA LEU A 215 3.31 -2.15 -18.64
C LEU A 215 3.70 -2.16 -17.15
N ARG A 216 4.03 -0.99 -16.60
CA ARG A 216 4.34 -0.83 -15.16
C ARG A 216 3.15 -1.22 -14.26
N THR A 217 1.92 -0.91 -14.66
CA THR A 217 0.69 -1.25 -13.91
C THR A 217 0.41 -2.76 -13.82
N PHE A 218 0.99 -3.61 -14.66
CA PHE A 218 0.91 -5.07 -14.46
C PHE A 218 1.82 -5.58 -13.33
N GLY A 219 2.84 -4.82 -12.92
CA GLY A 219 3.83 -5.24 -11.92
C GLY A 219 3.23 -5.67 -10.58
N PRO A 220 2.25 -4.94 -10.01
CA PRO A 220 1.55 -5.37 -8.81
C PRO A 220 0.96 -6.77 -8.86
N VAL A 221 0.34 -7.19 -9.97
CA VAL A 221 -0.27 -8.54 -10.10
C VAL A 221 0.80 -9.62 -9.96
N VAL A 222 1.91 -9.47 -10.68
CA VAL A 222 3.01 -10.43 -10.66
C VAL A 222 3.76 -10.38 -9.32
N GLY A 223 3.83 -9.21 -8.68
CA GLY A 223 4.36 -9.03 -7.33
C GLY A 223 3.52 -9.73 -6.25
N PHE A 224 2.19 -9.63 -6.33
CA PHE A 224 1.27 -10.38 -5.46
C PHE A 224 1.41 -11.90 -5.66
N ALA A 225 1.49 -12.38 -6.90
CA ALA A 225 1.72 -13.79 -7.18
C ALA A 225 3.07 -14.28 -6.61
N LEU A 226 4.16 -13.54 -6.86
CA LEU A 226 5.48 -13.87 -6.32
C LEU A 226 5.49 -13.86 -4.78
N GLY A 227 4.84 -12.88 -4.16
CA GLY A 227 4.66 -12.79 -2.71
C GLY A 227 3.89 -13.98 -2.14
N TYR A 228 2.77 -14.36 -2.76
CA TYR A 228 1.97 -15.53 -2.36
C TYR A 228 2.79 -16.83 -2.42
N PHE A 229 3.48 -17.08 -3.54
CA PHE A 229 4.30 -18.30 -3.67
C PHE A 229 5.48 -18.31 -2.70
N ALA A 230 6.18 -17.19 -2.50
CA ALA A 230 7.30 -17.12 -1.57
C ALA A 230 6.85 -17.30 -0.11
N LEU A 231 5.71 -16.72 0.29
CA LEU A 231 5.20 -16.85 1.66
C LEU A 231 4.54 -18.20 1.96
N LYS A 232 4.09 -18.94 0.93
CA LYS A 232 3.54 -20.30 1.07
C LYS A 232 4.63 -21.37 1.30
N ILE A 233 5.87 -21.09 0.94
CA ILE A 233 7.03 -21.93 1.26
C ILE A 233 7.52 -21.55 2.66
N TYR A 234 7.88 -22.53 3.49
CA TYR A 234 8.39 -22.27 4.85
C TYR A 234 9.71 -21.49 4.82
N ILE A 235 9.97 -20.67 5.86
CA ILE A 235 11.14 -19.76 5.90
C ILE A 235 12.48 -20.44 5.59
N ASP A 236 12.67 -21.68 6.06
CA ASP A 236 13.70 -22.59 5.61
C ASP A 236 13.08 -23.71 4.75
N PRO A 237 13.27 -23.71 3.42
CA PRO A 237 12.74 -24.74 2.52
C PRO A 237 13.36 -26.13 2.71
N THR A 238 14.43 -26.27 3.50
CA THR A 238 15.13 -27.55 3.74
C THR A 238 14.63 -28.32 4.95
N LYS A 239 13.76 -27.70 5.77
CA LYS A 239 13.21 -28.27 7.01
C LYS A 239 11.73 -28.57 6.89
N THR A 240 11.23 -29.55 7.63
CA THR A 240 9.83 -30.00 7.56
C THR A 240 8.99 -29.41 8.72
N PRO A 241 8.13 -28.39 8.47
CA PRO A 241 7.32 -27.80 9.52
C PRO A 241 6.25 -28.78 10.03
N VAL A 242 5.94 -28.70 11.32
CA VAL A 242 4.79 -29.39 11.95
C VAL A 242 3.51 -28.57 11.84
N ILE A 243 3.63 -27.24 11.71
CA ILE A 243 2.51 -26.32 11.51
C ILE A 243 2.13 -26.18 10.03
N GLU A 244 0.84 -25.96 9.77
CA GLU A 244 0.34 -25.60 8.45
C GLU A 244 0.54 -24.11 8.14
N SER A 245 0.49 -23.74 6.85
CA SER A 245 0.53 -22.34 6.38
C SER A 245 -0.66 -21.45 6.83
N SER A 246 -1.61 -22.04 7.56
CA SER A 246 -2.75 -21.38 8.20
C SER A 246 -2.45 -20.91 9.64
N ASP A 247 -1.38 -21.41 10.28
CA ASP A 247 -1.02 -21.07 11.66
C ASP A 247 -0.46 -19.62 11.74
N PRO A 248 -0.89 -18.78 12.70
CA PRO A 248 -0.41 -17.41 12.83
C PRO A 248 1.09 -17.26 13.09
N ARG A 249 1.76 -18.33 13.55
CA ARG A 249 3.22 -18.44 13.76
C ARG A 249 4.00 -18.78 12.49
N TRP A 250 3.31 -19.13 11.39
CA TRP A 250 3.95 -19.42 10.11
C TRP A 250 4.76 -18.22 9.61
N LEU A 251 6.03 -18.47 9.30
CA LEU A 251 6.91 -17.54 8.62
C LEU A 251 7.28 -18.14 7.25
N GLY A 252 6.98 -17.40 6.19
CA GLY A 252 7.29 -17.83 4.82
C GLY A 252 8.69 -17.45 4.36
N ALA A 253 9.14 -17.98 3.22
CA ALA A 253 10.44 -17.73 2.58
C ALA A 253 10.52 -16.34 1.92
N TRP A 254 10.28 -15.29 2.70
CA TRP A 254 10.22 -13.88 2.29
C TRP A 254 11.50 -13.38 1.60
N TRP A 255 12.65 -14.01 1.84
CA TRP A 255 13.95 -13.65 1.27
C TRP A 255 14.11 -14.11 -0.20
N LEU A 256 13.38 -15.14 -0.63
CA LEU A 256 13.58 -15.79 -1.94
C LEU A 256 13.27 -14.84 -3.12
N GLY A 257 12.13 -14.15 -3.06
CA GLY A 257 11.72 -13.22 -4.13
C GLY A 257 12.67 -12.03 -4.30
N TRP A 258 13.37 -11.60 -3.23
CA TRP A 258 14.37 -10.53 -3.31
C TRP A 258 15.56 -10.91 -4.20
N ILE A 259 16.03 -12.15 -4.12
CA ILE A 259 17.12 -12.65 -4.98
C ILE A 259 16.67 -12.68 -6.44
N ILE A 260 15.46 -13.20 -6.71
CA ILE A 260 14.87 -13.28 -8.06
C ILE A 260 14.72 -11.87 -8.67
N LEU A 261 14.17 -10.93 -7.91
CA LEU A 261 13.97 -9.54 -8.33
C LEU A 261 15.30 -8.81 -8.54
N GLY A 262 16.29 -8.99 -7.66
CA GLY A 262 17.62 -8.40 -7.80
C GLY A 262 18.33 -8.85 -9.07
N ILE A 263 18.31 -10.16 -9.38
CA ILE A 263 18.88 -10.72 -10.62
C ILE A 263 18.14 -10.17 -11.85
N ALA A 264 16.80 -10.12 -11.83
CA ALA A 264 16.01 -9.55 -12.92
C ALA A 264 16.32 -8.07 -13.16
N MET A 265 16.52 -7.28 -12.10
CA MET A 265 16.94 -5.88 -12.21
C MET A 265 18.35 -5.74 -12.81
N LEU A 266 19.33 -6.56 -12.41
CA LEU A 266 20.67 -6.53 -13.03
C LEU A 266 20.63 -6.85 -14.53
N PHE A 267 19.80 -7.81 -14.94
CA PHE A 267 19.57 -8.11 -16.36
C PHE A 267 19.03 -6.89 -17.12
N PHE A 268 17.99 -6.22 -16.61
CA PHE A 268 17.46 -5.01 -17.24
C PHE A 268 18.42 -3.81 -17.16
N ALA A 269 19.26 -3.71 -16.12
CA ALA A 269 20.31 -2.70 -16.02
C ALA A 269 21.34 -2.83 -17.16
N ALA A 270 21.78 -4.06 -17.44
CA ALA A 270 22.65 -4.35 -18.58
C ALA A 270 21.98 -3.97 -19.91
N LEU A 271 20.72 -4.38 -20.12
CA LEU A 271 19.98 -4.05 -21.35
C LEU A 271 19.80 -2.54 -21.56
N ILE A 272 19.44 -1.78 -20.52
CA ILE A 272 19.19 -0.34 -20.66
C ILE A 272 20.50 0.46 -20.82
N GLY A 273 21.60 -0.01 -20.23
CA GLY A 273 22.93 0.60 -20.36
C GLY A 273 23.55 0.52 -21.78
N LEU A 274 23.05 -0.39 -22.62
CA LEU A 274 23.47 -0.55 -24.02
C LEU A 274 22.88 0.51 -24.97
N PHE A 275 21.84 1.27 -24.58
CA PHE A 275 21.22 2.26 -25.46
C PHE A 275 22.09 3.53 -25.65
N PRO A 276 22.05 4.14 -26.85
CA PRO A 276 22.86 5.33 -27.18
C PRO A 276 22.35 6.58 -26.47
N LYS A 277 23.22 7.61 -26.37
CA LYS A 277 22.85 8.91 -25.77
C LYS A 277 21.67 9.57 -26.51
N GLU A 278 21.61 9.41 -27.83
CA GLU A 278 20.46 9.81 -28.65
C GLU A 278 20.10 8.69 -29.63
N LEU A 279 18.80 8.44 -29.82
CA LEU A 279 18.34 7.45 -30.79
C LEU A 279 18.48 8.00 -32.23
N PRO A 280 18.97 7.18 -33.19
CA PRO A 280 19.01 7.55 -34.60
C PRO A 280 17.64 8.00 -35.12
N LYS A 281 17.56 9.25 -35.59
CA LYS A 281 16.36 9.76 -36.26
C LYS A 281 16.35 9.22 -37.69
N LYS A 282 15.24 8.56 -38.08
CA LYS A 282 15.06 8.06 -39.45
C LYS A 282 15.21 9.23 -40.44
N GLN A 283 16.08 9.06 -41.42
CA GLN A 283 16.68 10.17 -42.15
C GLN A 283 15.87 10.55 -43.40
N ASP A 284 14.70 11.17 -43.18
CA ASP A 284 13.88 11.74 -44.28
C ASP A 284 14.46 13.07 -44.82
N ASP A 285 15.47 13.64 -44.13
CA ASP A 285 16.14 14.93 -44.46
C ASP A 285 17.60 14.75 -44.96
N ALA A 286 17.92 13.69 -45.70
CA ALA A 286 19.28 13.47 -46.22
C ALA A 286 19.72 14.45 -47.33
N ASN A 287 18.76 15.04 -48.06
CA ASN A 287 19.00 15.79 -49.30
C ASN A 287 18.79 17.32 -49.17
N ARG A 288 19.12 17.92 -48.02
CA ARG A 288 19.25 19.39 -47.91
C ARG A 288 20.70 19.78 -47.56
N PRO A 289 21.36 20.65 -48.34
CA PRO A 289 22.70 21.12 -48.03
C PRO A 289 22.68 21.89 -46.71
N LYS A 290 23.70 21.65 -45.86
CA LYS A 290 23.81 22.28 -44.55
C LYS A 290 24.28 23.74 -44.71
N SER A 291 23.35 24.69 -44.67
CA SER A 291 23.68 26.07 -44.32
C SER A 291 23.81 26.18 -42.79
N THR A 292 25.04 26.38 -42.32
CA THR A 292 25.31 26.73 -40.93
C THR A 292 24.75 28.13 -40.64
N MET A 293 23.99 28.30 -39.57
CA MET A 293 23.69 29.61 -39.00
C MET A 293 23.77 29.53 -37.47
N PRO A 294 24.48 30.46 -36.80
CA PRO A 294 24.62 30.42 -35.34
C PRO A 294 23.31 30.81 -34.64
N VAL A 295 23.12 30.26 -33.44
CA VAL A 295 22.02 30.64 -32.54
C VAL A 295 22.36 32.00 -31.92
N ILE A 296 21.75 33.06 -32.43
CA ILE A 296 21.70 34.35 -31.72
C ILE A 296 20.64 34.23 -30.63
N LEU A 297 20.99 34.72 -29.44
CA LEU A 297 20.18 34.68 -28.22
C LEU A 297 18.78 35.29 -28.44
N MET A 298 17.73 34.51 -28.17
CA MET A 298 16.43 35.10 -27.84
C MET A 298 16.51 35.60 -26.40
N ASN A 299 16.83 36.88 -26.27
CA ASN A 299 16.61 37.61 -25.04
C ASN A 299 15.23 38.25 -25.04
N ASP A 300 14.71 38.38 -23.83
CA ASP A 300 13.64 39.27 -23.38
C ASP A 300 12.18 38.95 -23.73
N ALA A 301 11.42 38.92 -22.64
CA ALA A 301 9.99 38.71 -22.59
C ALA A 301 9.29 40.06 -22.69
N GLU A 302 8.51 40.28 -23.74
CA GLU A 302 7.56 41.39 -23.81
C GLU A 302 6.25 40.95 -24.44
N ALA A 303 5.20 40.92 -23.60
CA ALA A 303 3.83 40.64 -24.02
C ALA A 303 2.82 41.40 -23.15
N PHE A 304 3.08 42.70 -22.91
CA PHE A 304 2.12 43.65 -22.34
C PHE A 304 2.45 45.09 -22.79
N GLY A 305 1.56 45.71 -23.57
CA GLY A 305 1.47 47.18 -23.66
C GLY A 305 2.12 47.86 -24.88
N LYS A 306 1.39 48.87 -25.38
CA LYS A 306 1.70 49.88 -26.42
C LYS A 306 2.97 50.69 -26.05
N GLU A 307 3.69 51.41 -26.93
CA GLU A 307 3.18 52.41 -27.91
C GLU A 307 4.14 52.68 -29.10
N LYS A 308 4.12 53.89 -29.71
CA LYS A 308 4.45 54.15 -31.13
C LYS A 308 5.80 54.83 -31.42
N ASN A 309 6.26 54.59 -32.65
CA ASN A 309 7.10 55.39 -33.56
C ASN A 309 8.65 55.42 -33.39
N PRO A 310 9.41 55.41 -34.51
CA PRO A 310 10.89 55.36 -34.51
C PRO A 310 11.57 56.64 -35.03
N LEU A 311 12.83 56.89 -34.65
CA LEU A 311 13.91 57.29 -35.59
C LEU A 311 15.32 57.30 -34.96
N SER A 312 16.34 57.21 -35.82
CA SER A 312 17.75 57.66 -35.64
C SER A 312 18.67 56.80 -34.75
N LYS A 313 20.00 56.80 -34.92
CA LYS A 313 20.88 56.73 -36.12
C LYS A 313 22.32 56.56 -35.61
N THR A 314 23.21 55.89 -36.37
CA THR A 314 24.68 56.12 -36.38
C THR A 314 25.45 55.74 -35.09
N LYS A 315 26.46 54.85 -35.11
CA LYS A 315 27.80 55.13 -35.68
C LYS A 315 28.66 53.86 -35.79
N GLU A 316 29.43 53.74 -36.87
CA GLU A 316 30.60 52.84 -36.98
C GLU A 316 31.82 53.47 -36.27
N GLN A 317 32.77 52.65 -35.78
CA GLN A 317 34.11 52.52 -36.40
C GLN A 317 35.09 51.67 -35.57
N ASN A 318 35.86 50.85 -36.29
CA ASN A 318 37.25 50.39 -36.06
C ASN A 318 37.57 49.64 -34.74
N GLY A 319 38.39 48.58 -34.72
CA GLY A 319 39.16 47.93 -35.79
C GLY A 319 40.62 47.72 -35.37
N LEU A 320 40.96 46.51 -34.92
CA LEU A 320 42.36 46.09 -34.74
C LEU A 320 42.45 44.56 -34.82
N ALA A 321 43.30 44.05 -35.70
CA ALA A 321 43.36 42.64 -36.06
C ALA A 321 44.42 41.87 -35.25
N VAL A 322 44.06 40.67 -34.75
CA VAL A 322 45.03 39.66 -34.31
C VAL A 322 44.60 38.28 -34.83
N GLN A 323 45.41 37.78 -35.76
CA GLN A 323 45.70 36.39 -36.13
C GLN A 323 44.62 35.29 -35.99
N SER A 324 44.28 34.74 -37.15
CA SER A 324 43.63 33.44 -37.34
C SER A 324 44.40 32.29 -36.67
N LYS A 325 43.67 31.49 -35.89
CA LYS A 325 44.00 30.07 -35.64
C LYS A 325 42.73 29.24 -35.83
N ASP A 326 42.77 28.35 -36.80
CA ASP A 326 41.74 27.36 -37.05
C ASP A 326 41.69 26.28 -35.96
N ASP A 327 40.63 25.45 -36.01
CA ASP A 327 40.33 24.31 -35.14
C ASP A 327 40.12 24.58 -33.64
N VAL A 328 38.90 24.99 -33.31
CA VAL A 328 38.26 24.63 -32.02
C VAL A 328 36.98 23.84 -32.30
N GLY A 329 37.09 22.51 -32.23
CA GLY A 329 35.92 21.64 -32.16
C GLY A 329 35.07 22.01 -30.94
N THR A 330 33.75 22.08 -31.11
CA THR A 330 32.82 22.52 -30.07
C THR A 330 32.96 21.69 -28.79
N ILE A 331 33.70 22.22 -27.82
CA ILE A 331 33.81 21.64 -26.48
C ILE A 331 32.42 21.75 -25.87
N VAL A 332 31.80 20.60 -25.59
CA VAL A 332 30.55 20.58 -24.82
C VAL A 332 30.91 20.99 -23.40
N GLU A 333 30.73 22.26 -23.09
CA GLU A 333 30.97 22.80 -21.75
C GLU A 333 30.11 22.02 -20.75
N PHE A 334 30.77 21.28 -19.87
CA PHE A 334 30.07 20.47 -18.88
C PHE A 334 29.42 21.42 -17.87
N PRO A 335 28.11 21.31 -17.58
CA PRO A 335 27.44 22.19 -16.64
C PRO A 335 28.14 22.15 -15.29
N GLN A 336 28.63 23.30 -14.85
CA GLN A 336 29.27 23.40 -13.54
C GLN A 336 28.19 23.36 -12.45
N LEU A 337 28.47 22.71 -11.33
CA LEU A 337 27.57 22.71 -10.15
C LEU A 337 27.29 24.14 -9.63
N LYS A 338 28.09 25.14 -10.04
CA LYS A 338 27.88 26.57 -9.75
C LYS A 338 26.61 27.14 -10.40
N ASP A 339 26.12 26.57 -11.50
CA ASP A 339 24.91 27.05 -12.19
C ASP A 339 23.62 26.37 -11.69
N PHE A 340 23.75 25.32 -10.87
CA PHE A 340 22.62 24.60 -10.27
C PHE A 340 21.63 25.52 -9.51
N PRO A 341 22.05 26.48 -8.64
CA PRO A 341 21.09 27.34 -7.94
C PRO A 341 20.31 28.27 -8.89
N LYS A 342 20.96 28.74 -9.96
CA LYS A 342 20.30 29.56 -11.00
C LYS A 342 19.25 28.75 -11.75
N ALA A 343 19.59 27.51 -12.14
CA ALA A 343 18.65 26.60 -12.79
C ALA A 343 17.48 26.24 -11.85
N LEU A 344 17.73 26.01 -10.56
CA LEU A 344 16.69 25.70 -9.58
C LEU A 344 15.71 26.88 -9.43
N MET A 345 16.24 28.10 -9.30
CA MET A 345 15.42 29.31 -9.21
C MET A 345 14.67 29.61 -10.52
N ARG A 346 15.22 29.23 -11.69
CA ARG A 346 14.52 29.28 -12.99
C ARG A 346 13.27 28.38 -12.99
N LEU A 347 13.37 27.17 -12.44
CA LEU A 347 12.23 26.25 -12.31
C LEU A 347 11.20 26.73 -11.28
N LEU A 348 11.64 27.14 -10.08
CA LEU A 348 10.74 27.59 -9.01
C LEU A 348 9.97 28.88 -9.36
N LYS A 349 10.53 29.74 -10.23
CA LYS A 349 9.83 30.93 -10.76
C LYS A 349 8.82 30.62 -11.87
N ASN A 350 8.82 29.40 -12.44
CA ASN A 350 7.89 29.02 -13.49
C ASN A 350 6.50 28.73 -12.90
N LYS A 351 5.63 29.74 -12.90
CA LYS A 351 4.27 29.68 -12.33
C LYS A 351 3.46 28.48 -12.83
N LEU A 352 3.52 28.18 -14.13
CA LEU A 352 2.75 27.07 -14.73
C LEU A 352 3.25 25.71 -14.22
N LEU A 353 4.57 25.54 -14.13
CA LEU A 353 5.17 24.34 -13.55
C LEU A 353 4.77 24.20 -12.07
N MET A 354 4.95 25.26 -11.27
CA MET A 354 4.69 25.18 -9.83
C MET A 354 3.22 24.93 -9.50
N PHE A 355 2.26 25.53 -10.22
CA PHE A 355 0.84 25.19 -10.03
C PHE A 355 0.53 23.72 -10.37
N ASN A 356 1.15 23.15 -11.40
CA ASN A 356 0.98 21.74 -11.77
C ASN A 356 1.63 20.79 -10.73
N ILE A 357 2.76 21.18 -10.13
CA ILE A 357 3.39 20.46 -9.02
C ILE A 357 2.50 20.50 -7.77
N ILE A 358 2.02 21.69 -7.38
CA ILE A 358 1.18 21.87 -6.19
C ILE A 358 -0.16 21.11 -6.33
N SER A 359 -0.80 21.17 -7.49
CA SER A 359 -1.95 20.32 -7.83
C SER A 359 -1.65 18.84 -7.55
N GLY A 360 -0.54 18.32 -8.12
CA GLY A 360 -0.10 16.94 -7.93
C GLY A 360 0.14 16.55 -6.45
N ILE A 361 0.73 17.44 -5.66
CA ILE A 361 0.92 17.24 -4.20
C ILE A 361 -0.43 17.05 -3.50
N PHE A 362 -1.41 17.92 -3.77
CA PHE A 362 -2.72 17.86 -3.14
C PHE A 362 -3.54 16.63 -3.56
N TYR A 363 -3.44 16.17 -4.81
CA TYR A 363 -4.03 14.87 -5.21
C TYR A 363 -3.36 13.68 -4.52
N ILE A 364 -2.02 13.67 -4.37
CA ILE A 364 -1.32 12.58 -3.69
C ILE A 364 -1.65 12.58 -2.19
N LEU A 365 -1.66 13.74 -1.54
CA LEU A 365 -2.15 13.90 -0.16
C LEU A 365 -3.59 13.41 -0.01
N GLY A 366 -4.52 13.90 -0.84
CA GLY A 366 -5.93 13.51 -0.79
C GLY A 366 -6.16 12.01 -1.06
N SER A 367 -5.30 11.38 -1.87
CA SER A 367 -5.34 9.94 -2.11
C SER A 367 -4.55 9.10 -1.10
N SER A 368 -3.74 9.71 -0.23
CA SER A 368 -2.80 8.98 0.64
C SER A 368 -3.49 8.01 1.60
N GLY A 369 -4.66 8.35 2.13
CA GLY A 369 -5.46 7.44 2.96
C GLY A 369 -5.83 6.15 2.21
N TYR A 370 -6.20 6.29 0.93
CA TYR A 370 -6.53 5.17 0.04
C TYR A 370 -5.32 4.46 -0.56
N ILE A 371 -4.15 5.08 -0.61
CA ILE A 371 -2.92 4.42 -1.07
C ILE A 371 -2.33 3.55 0.05
N THR A 372 -2.28 4.08 1.28
CA THR A 372 -1.61 3.42 2.40
C THR A 372 -2.54 2.50 3.19
N PHE A 373 -3.80 2.88 3.38
CA PHE A 373 -4.73 2.18 4.29
C PHE A 373 -5.91 1.50 3.58
N LEU A 374 -5.80 1.18 2.28
CA LEU A 374 -6.90 0.57 1.51
C LEU A 374 -7.46 -0.71 2.14
N SER A 375 -6.58 -1.63 2.51
CA SER A 375 -6.98 -2.91 3.13
C SER A 375 -7.75 -2.67 4.42
N LYS A 376 -7.22 -1.81 5.29
CA LYS A 376 -7.84 -1.40 6.56
C LYS A 376 -9.19 -0.69 6.33
N TYR A 377 -9.29 0.15 5.30
CA TYR A 377 -10.56 0.79 4.92
C TYR A 377 -11.62 -0.24 4.53
N ILE A 378 -11.25 -1.24 3.72
CA ILE A 378 -12.19 -2.29 3.30
C ILE A 378 -12.58 -3.20 4.47
N GLU A 379 -11.62 -3.54 5.34
CA GLU A 379 -11.83 -4.36 6.52
C GLU A 379 -12.78 -3.70 7.53
N VAL A 380 -12.59 -2.40 7.80
CA VAL A 380 -13.45 -1.62 8.71
C VAL A 380 -14.83 -1.33 8.11
N GLN A 381 -14.93 -0.96 6.82
CA GLN A 381 -16.19 -0.48 6.21
C GLN A 381 -17.07 -1.56 5.57
N PHE A 382 -16.49 -2.71 5.22
CA PHE A 382 -17.20 -3.81 4.53
C PHE A 382 -17.00 -5.18 5.21
N HIS A 383 -16.30 -5.23 6.34
CA HIS A 383 -16.03 -6.45 7.11
C HIS A 383 -15.53 -7.63 6.24
N LYS A 384 -14.76 -7.32 5.19
CA LYS A 384 -14.13 -8.32 4.34
C LYS A 384 -12.70 -8.55 4.80
N ASN A 385 -12.33 -9.82 4.95
CA ASN A 385 -10.93 -10.22 5.10
C ASN A 385 -10.11 -9.59 3.96
N THR A 386 -9.04 -8.88 4.35
CA THR A 386 -8.08 -8.19 3.47
C THR A 386 -7.67 -9.03 2.25
N ALA A 387 -7.47 -10.36 2.39
CA ALA A 387 -7.12 -11.23 1.27
C ALA A 387 -8.25 -11.33 0.22
N ASN A 388 -9.47 -11.66 0.64
CA ASN A 388 -10.61 -11.83 -0.27
C ASN A 388 -11.04 -10.51 -0.91
N ALA A 389 -10.93 -9.40 -0.17
CA ALA A 389 -11.20 -8.05 -0.66
C ALA A 389 -10.25 -7.64 -1.80
N THR A 390 -8.93 -7.80 -1.58
CA THR A 390 -7.90 -7.36 -2.54
C THR A 390 -7.86 -8.21 -3.81
N VAL A 391 -8.18 -9.51 -3.72
CA VAL A 391 -8.34 -10.40 -4.88
C VAL A 391 -9.44 -9.92 -5.84
N ILE A 392 -10.48 -9.24 -5.36
CA ILE A 392 -11.56 -8.69 -6.19
C ILE A 392 -11.24 -7.26 -6.64
N THR A 393 -10.97 -6.35 -5.69
CA THR A 393 -10.79 -4.92 -6.00
C THR A 393 -9.50 -4.64 -6.78
N GLY A 394 -8.44 -5.44 -6.57
CA GLY A 394 -7.15 -5.29 -7.25
C GLY A 394 -7.27 -5.41 -8.77
N PRO A 395 -7.67 -6.56 -9.35
CA PRO A 395 -7.84 -6.71 -10.78
C PRO A 395 -8.78 -5.66 -11.39
N ILE A 396 -9.93 -5.40 -10.75
CA ILE A 396 -10.95 -4.43 -11.22
C ILE A 396 -10.36 -3.01 -11.35
N THR A 397 -9.59 -2.54 -10.36
CA THR A 397 -8.95 -1.21 -10.42
C THR A 397 -7.80 -1.16 -11.42
N LEU A 398 -7.01 -2.23 -11.56
CA LEU A 398 -5.90 -2.32 -12.50
C LEU A 398 -6.35 -2.26 -13.96
N PHE A 399 -7.42 -2.96 -14.33
CA PHE A 399 -8.01 -2.86 -15.68
C PHE A 399 -8.45 -1.43 -15.99
N GLY A 400 -9.08 -0.74 -15.02
CA GLY A 400 -9.45 0.67 -15.15
C GLY A 400 -8.23 1.57 -15.41
N MET A 401 -7.15 1.41 -14.64
CA MET A 401 -5.92 2.19 -14.84
C MET A 401 -5.27 1.96 -16.22
N VAL A 402 -5.16 0.70 -16.66
CA VAL A 402 -4.58 0.36 -17.98
C VAL A 402 -5.42 0.94 -19.11
N ALA A 403 -6.76 0.83 -19.03
CA ALA A 403 -7.66 1.45 -19.99
C ALA A 403 -7.47 2.99 -20.03
N GLY A 404 -7.43 3.65 -18.88
CA GLY A 404 -7.24 5.09 -18.76
C GLY A 404 -5.93 5.59 -19.39
N PHE A 405 -4.81 4.90 -19.17
CA PHE A 405 -3.54 5.22 -19.82
C PHE A 405 -3.58 5.03 -21.33
N LEU A 406 -4.04 3.87 -21.82
CA LEU A 406 -4.04 3.58 -23.26
C LEU A 406 -5.00 4.49 -24.04
N ILE A 407 -6.22 4.71 -23.52
CA ILE A 407 -7.22 5.58 -24.15
C ILE A 407 -6.69 7.03 -24.24
N SER A 408 -6.16 7.58 -23.15
CA SER A 408 -5.60 8.94 -23.15
C SER A 408 -4.39 9.06 -24.10
N GLY A 409 -3.45 8.12 -24.06
CA GLY A 409 -2.31 8.09 -24.99
C GLY A 409 -2.72 8.08 -26.46
N ILE A 410 -3.69 7.23 -26.82
CA ILE A 410 -4.22 7.14 -28.19
C ILE A 410 -4.95 8.43 -28.59
N VAL A 411 -5.82 8.96 -27.73
CA VAL A 411 -6.60 10.18 -28.00
C VAL A 411 -5.68 11.39 -28.18
N ILE A 412 -4.73 11.61 -27.27
CA ILE A 412 -3.79 12.74 -27.35
C ILE A 412 -2.93 12.63 -28.60
N SER A 413 -2.37 11.44 -28.90
CA SER A 413 -1.49 11.26 -30.06
C SER A 413 -2.21 11.28 -31.42
N LYS A 414 -3.45 10.79 -31.52
CA LYS A 414 -4.20 10.75 -32.79
C LYS A 414 -5.05 12.01 -33.04
N LYS A 415 -5.81 12.47 -32.05
CA LYS A 415 -6.72 13.62 -32.21
C LYS A 415 -6.03 14.98 -32.01
N LYS A 416 -4.83 15.00 -31.40
CA LYS A 416 -4.09 16.23 -31.06
C LYS A 416 -4.97 17.33 -30.45
N PRO A 417 -5.71 17.06 -29.36
CA PRO A 417 -6.59 18.07 -28.74
C PRO A 417 -5.82 19.36 -28.42
N SER A 418 -6.48 20.50 -28.60
CA SER A 418 -5.94 21.81 -28.21
C SER A 418 -5.49 21.80 -26.74
N PRO A 419 -4.40 22.51 -26.37
CA PRO A 419 -3.94 22.61 -24.99
C PRO A 419 -5.04 23.02 -24.01
N LYS A 420 -5.95 23.90 -24.43
CA LYS A 420 -7.12 24.31 -23.64
C LYS A 420 -8.04 23.14 -23.27
N ILE A 421 -8.25 22.21 -24.20
CA ILE A 421 -9.12 21.03 -24.01
C ILE A 421 -8.41 20.00 -23.13
N LEU A 422 -7.11 19.76 -23.37
CA LEU A 422 -6.33 18.81 -22.59
C LEU A 422 -6.22 19.24 -21.12
N LEU A 423 -5.97 20.53 -20.87
CA LEU A 423 -5.87 21.07 -19.52
C LEU A 423 -7.22 21.14 -18.81
N PHE A 424 -8.30 21.44 -19.55
CA PHE A 424 -9.67 21.37 -19.00
C PHE A 424 -10.06 19.94 -18.61
N TRP A 425 -9.60 18.93 -19.36
CA TRP A 425 -9.83 17.52 -19.00
C TRP A 425 -9.26 17.16 -17.62
N ASN A 426 -8.13 17.75 -17.21
CA ASN A 426 -7.60 17.53 -15.86
C ASN A 426 -8.56 18.03 -14.77
N VAL A 427 -9.14 19.22 -14.96
CA VAL A 427 -10.18 19.77 -14.06
C VAL A 427 -11.39 18.83 -13.99
N VAL A 428 -11.84 18.30 -15.14
CA VAL A 428 -12.95 17.32 -15.21
C VAL A 428 -12.61 16.02 -14.47
N VAL A 429 -11.41 15.48 -14.65
CA VAL A 429 -10.91 14.31 -13.91
C VAL A 429 -10.88 14.58 -12.41
N GLY A 430 -10.44 15.77 -12.00
CA GLY A 430 -10.41 16.22 -10.61
C GLY A 430 -11.79 16.30 -9.96
N VAL A 431 -12.76 16.94 -10.63
CA VAL A 431 -14.17 16.95 -10.19
C VAL A 431 -14.75 15.54 -10.14
N GLY A 432 -14.43 14.68 -11.10
CA GLY A 432 -14.80 13.25 -11.07
C GLY A 432 -14.22 12.50 -9.87
N TYR A 433 -12.98 12.82 -9.47
CA TYR A 433 -12.33 12.28 -8.28
C TYR A 433 -13.04 12.72 -6.99
N MET A 434 -13.41 14.00 -6.89
CA MET A 434 -14.21 14.54 -5.79
C MET A 434 -15.60 13.89 -5.69
N LEU A 435 -16.33 13.74 -6.81
CA LEU A 435 -17.62 13.05 -6.85
C LEU A 435 -17.50 11.58 -6.41
N GLY A 436 -16.39 10.94 -6.80
CA GLY A 436 -16.02 9.61 -6.33
C GLY A 436 -15.86 9.52 -4.81
N GLN A 437 -15.03 10.38 -4.23
CA GLN A 437 -14.83 10.46 -2.77
C GLN A 437 -16.12 10.84 -2.02
N PHE A 438 -16.95 11.70 -2.59
CA PHE A 438 -18.27 12.01 -2.03
C PHE A 438 -19.18 10.78 -2.01
N SER A 439 -19.18 9.96 -3.07
CA SER A 439 -19.98 8.73 -3.10
C SER A 439 -19.58 7.73 -2.02
N TYR A 440 -18.28 7.64 -1.69
CA TYR A 440 -17.75 6.75 -0.65
C TYR A 440 -18.26 7.07 0.77
N LEU A 441 -18.78 8.28 1.04
CA LEU A 441 -19.43 8.62 2.31
C LEU A 441 -20.69 7.78 2.57
N PHE A 442 -21.33 7.29 1.50
CA PHE A 442 -22.59 6.54 1.53
C PHE A 442 -22.41 5.03 1.28
N LEU A 443 -21.22 4.60 0.84
CA LEU A 443 -20.91 3.19 0.60
C LEU A 443 -20.34 2.55 1.87
N THR A 444 -21.19 1.82 2.59
CA THR A 444 -20.86 1.13 3.85
C THR A 444 -21.62 -0.20 3.94
N CYS A 445 -21.14 -1.11 4.79
CA CYS A 445 -21.98 -2.17 5.35
C CYS A 445 -23.05 -1.54 6.27
N PRO A 446 -24.26 -2.13 6.40
CA PRO A 446 -25.13 -1.83 7.54
C PRO A 446 -24.41 -2.21 8.84
N ASP A 447 -24.42 -1.33 9.83
CA ASP A 447 -23.75 -1.58 11.12
C ASP A 447 -24.41 -2.79 11.82
N GLY A 448 -23.63 -3.83 12.10
CA GLY A 448 -24.05 -4.88 13.04
C GLY A 448 -24.22 -4.27 14.43
N THR A 449 -25.33 -4.56 15.11
CA THR A 449 -25.65 -3.92 16.39
C THR A 449 -24.70 -4.39 17.48
N MET A 450 -23.75 -3.51 17.84
CA MET A 450 -22.94 -3.63 19.05
C MET A 450 -23.54 -2.71 20.13
N PRO A 451 -23.66 -3.15 21.39
CA PRO A 451 -24.09 -2.29 22.49
C PRO A 451 -23.04 -1.22 22.78
N LEU A 452 -23.40 0.05 22.54
CA LEU A 452 -22.66 1.21 23.04
C LEU A 452 -23.54 1.99 24.01
N VAL A 453 -22.99 2.30 25.19
CA VAL A 453 -23.62 3.14 26.21
C VAL A 453 -22.80 4.42 26.30
N GLU A 454 -23.43 5.57 26.06
CA GLU A 454 -22.78 6.90 26.13
C GLU A 454 -21.50 7.06 25.27
N GLY A 455 -21.41 6.34 24.15
CA GLY A 455 -20.24 6.38 23.26
C GLY A 455 -19.02 5.59 23.77
N ARG A 456 -19.19 4.77 24.81
CA ARG A 456 -18.21 3.76 25.24
C ARG A 456 -18.79 2.36 25.03
N LEU A 457 -17.93 1.38 24.81
CA LEU A 457 -18.32 -0.03 24.85
C LEU A 457 -18.54 -0.40 26.32
N ASN A 458 -19.80 -0.58 26.72
CA ASN A 458 -20.11 -1.30 27.95
C ASN A 458 -20.38 -2.76 27.58
N LEU A 459 -19.41 -3.62 27.91
CA LEU A 459 -19.42 -5.03 27.53
C LEU A 459 -19.87 -5.96 28.66
N SER A 460 -20.02 -5.44 29.88
CA SER A 460 -20.48 -6.22 31.03
C SER A 460 -21.99 -6.13 31.15
N THR A 461 -22.65 -7.29 31.12
CA THR A 461 -24.11 -7.46 31.25
C THR A 461 -24.40 -8.61 32.20
N ALA A 462 -25.66 -8.76 32.63
CA ALA A 462 -26.03 -9.78 33.60
C ALA A 462 -25.66 -11.20 33.13
N CYS A 463 -25.82 -11.47 31.82
CA CYS A 463 -25.55 -12.74 31.18
C CYS A 463 -24.06 -13.15 31.08
N ASN A 464 -23.09 -12.21 31.15
CA ASN A 464 -21.65 -12.52 31.05
C ASN A 464 -20.85 -12.19 32.32
N SER A 465 -21.51 -11.68 33.36
CA SER A 465 -20.91 -11.34 34.66
C SER A 465 -20.13 -12.47 35.35
N GLN A 466 -20.46 -13.73 35.05
CA GLN A 466 -19.77 -14.90 35.62
C GLN A 466 -18.47 -15.26 34.89
N CYS A 467 -18.28 -14.77 33.66
CA CYS A 467 -17.16 -15.17 32.79
C CYS A 467 -15.88 -14.32 32.98
N HIS A 468 -15.94 -13.22 33.75
CA HIS A 468 -14.80 -12.32 34.04
C HIS A 468 -14.01 -11.89 32.78
N CYS A 469 -14.71 -11.43 31.74
CA CYS A 469 -14.14 -11.17 30.41
C CYS A 469 -13.21 -9.94 30.30
N ASP A 470 -12.77 -9.37 31.41
CA ASP A 470 -11.91 -8.19 31.42
C ASP A 470 -10.57 -8.49 30.73
N GLY A 471 -10.19 -7.65 29.77
CA GLY A 471 -8.97 -7.81 28.97
C GLY A 471 -8.97 -8.98 27.97
N VAL A 472 -10.10 -9.68 27.77
CA VAL A 472 -10.26 -10.61 26.64
C VAL A 472 -10.15 -9.84 25.31
N PRO A 473 -9.33 -10.26 24.34
CA PRO A 473 -9.15 -9.54 23.08
C PRO A 473 -10.38 -9.58 22.18
N TYR A 474 -10.57 -8.54 21.37
CA TYR A 474 -11.65 -8.45 20.40
C TYR A 474 -11.59 -9.61 19.40
N SER A 475 -12.66 -10.38 19.34
CA SER A 475 -12.76 -11.64 18.58
C SER A 475 -14.22 -11.87 18.20
N PRO A 476 -14.78 -11.05 17.30
CA PRO A 476 -16.22 -10.89 17.14
C PRO A 476 -16.91 -12.18 16.71
N ILE A 477 -18.15 -12.38 17.18
CA ILE A 477 -19.00 -13.50 16.80
C ILE A 477 -20.41 -13.02 16.47
N CYS A 478 -21.03 -13.65 15.47
CA CYS A 478 -22.31 -13.27 14.91
C CYS A 478 -23.42 -14.24 15.33
N GLN A 479 -24.54 -13.70 15.81
CA GLN A 479 -25.81 -14.41 15.92
C GLN A 479 -26.61 -14.11 14.63
N GLU A 480 -26.60 -15.04 13.66
CA GLU A 480 -27.14 -14.76 12.32
C GLU A 480 -28.63 -14.39 12.32
N GLU A 481 -29.42 -14.95 13.24
CA GLU A 481 -30.87 -14.76 13.32
C GLU A 481 -31.23 -13.31 13.68
N THR A 482 -30.60 -12.76 14.73
CA THR A 482 -30.83 -11.38 15.22
C THR A 482 -30.00 -10.33 14.48
N GLY A 483 -28.87 -10.72 13.89
CA GLY A 483 -27.90 -9.80 13.30
C GLY A 483 -26.97 -9.12 14.32
N ILE A 484 -27.05 -9.51 15.59
CA ILE A 484 -26.22 -8.97 16.68
C ILE A 484 -24.79 -9.53 16.57
N THR A 485 -23.81 -8.66 16.74
CA THR A 485 -22.39 -9.03 16.81
C THR A 485 -21.87 -8.80 18.21
N PHE A 486 -21.45 -9.87 18.89
CA PHE A 486 -20.82 -9.80 20.20
C PHE A 486 -19.32 -9.56 20.08
N PHE A 487 -18.72 -8.93 21.11
CA PHE A 487 -17.30 -8.58 21.13
C PHE A 487 -16.35 -9.78 21.13
N SER A 488 -16.71 -10.83 21.87
CA SER A 488 -16.03 -12.14 21.88
C SER A 488 -16.96 -13.24 22.38
N ALA A 489 -16.53 -14.50 22.24
CA ALA A 489 -17.24 -15.66 22.81
C ALA A 489 -17.44 -15.57 24.33
N CYS A 490 -16.47 -15.02 25.07
CA CYS A 490 -16.61 -14.74 26.50
C CYS A 490 -17.74 -13.72 26.74
N HIS A 491 -17.78 -12.62 25.98
CA HIS A 491 -18.81 -11.58 26.15
C HIS A 491 -20.21 -12.01 25.73
N ALA A 492 -20.34 -13.07 24.92
CA ALA A 492 -21.62 -13.73 24.66
C ALA A 492 -21.98 -14.80 25.73
N GLY A 493 -21.07 -15.08 26.67
CA GLY A 493 -21.21 -16.11 27.70
C GLY A 493 -21.24 -17.53 27.14
N CYS A 494 -20.44 -17.83 26.11
CA CYS A 494 -20.33 -19.16 25.48
C CYS A 494 -19.30 -20.04 26.20
N ASP A 495 -19.72 -21.23 26.64
CA ASP A 495 -18.83 -22.19 27.33
C ASP A 495 -18.20 -23.25 26.41
N ALA A 496 -18.70 -23.43 25.19
CA ALA A 496 -18.29 -24.51 24.28
C ALA A 496 -18.04 -24.05 22.82
N TRP A 497 -17.30 -24.90 22.07
CA TRP A 497 -16.89 -24.68 20.69
C TRP A 497 -16.88 -26.01 19.92
N ASP A 498 -17.64 -26.08 18.82
CA ASP A 498 -17.62 -27.21 17.89
C ASP A 498 -16.58 -27.00 16.78
N ALA A 499 -15.46 -27.72 16.87
CA ALA A 499 -14.39 -27.68 15.87
C ALA A 499 -14.79 -28.21 14.48
N LYS A 500 -15.81 -29.09 14.39
CA LYS A 500 -16.32 -29.62 13.10
C LYS A 500 -17.32 -28.65 12.48
N GLY A 501 -18.25 -28.14 13.29
CA GLY A 501 -19.28 -27.18 12.88
C GLY A 501 -18.79 -25.75 12.71
N LYS A 502 -17.66 -25.39 13.34
CA LYS A 502 -17.10 -24.03 13.42
C LYS A 502 -18.06 -22.99 14.00
N TYR A 503 -18.79 -23.37 15.07
CA TYR A 503 -19.68 -22.49 15.80
C TYR A 503 -19.45 -22.61 17.32
N TYR A 504 -19.83 -21.55 18.03
CA TYR A 504 -19.94 -21.52 19.48
C TYR A 504 -21.36 -21.91 19.91
N ASP A 505 -21.45 -22.66 20.99
CA ASP A 505 -22.68 -23.12 21.61
C ASP A 505 -22.70 -22.83 23.12
N GLN A 506 -23.85 -23.06 23.75
CA GLN A 506 -24.09 -22.79 25.18
C GLN A 506 -23.80 -21.33 25.57
N CYS A 507 -24.22 -20.36 24.74
CA CYS A 507 -24.02 -18.93 25.01
C CYS A 507 -25.20 -18.33 25.79
N THR A 508 -24.91 -17.67 26.92
CA THR A 508 -25.94 -17.16 27.84
C THR A 508 -26.56 -15.82 27.37
N CYS A 509 -25.85 -14.99 26.61
CA CYS A 509 -26.28 -13.64 26.23
C CYS A 509 -27.19 -13.54 24.99
N GLN A 510 -27.77 -14.65 24.52
CA GLN A 510 -28.47 -14.72 23.23
C GLN A 510 -29.83 -14.00 23.18
N ASN A 511 -30.41 -13.67 24.35
CA ASN A 511 -31.81 -13.23 24.49
C ASN A 511 -31.98 -11.84 25.13
N GLU A 512 -30.91 -11.07 25.38
CA GLU A 512 -31.06 -9.71 25.89
C GLU A 512 -31.53 -8.75 24.77
N ASN A 513 -32.53 -7.91 25.07
CA ASN A 513 -33.13 -6.93 24.15
C ASN A 513 -32.15 -5.76 23.88
N TYR A 514 -31.09 -6.03 23.13
CA TYR A 514 -30.17 -5.01 22.66
C TYR A 514 -30.88 -4.04 21.70
N SER A 515 -31.05 -2.79 22.15
CA SER A 515 -31.71 -1.75 21.37
C SER A 515 -30.87 -1.39 20.12
N PRO A 516 -31.39 -1.56 18.89
CA PRO A 516 -30.65 -1.19 17.68
C PRO A 516 -30.44 0.32 17.58
N ILE A 517 -29.22 0.74 17.19
CA ILE A 517 -28.85 2.16 17.04
C ILE A 517 -29.63 2.86 15.91
N THR A 518 -30.27 2.12 15.00
CA THR A 518 -31.08 2.69 13.92
C THR A 518 -32.49 2.10 13.86
N LYS A 519 -33.49 2.98 13.88
CA LYS A 519 -34.80 2.64 13.30
C LYS A 519 -34.60 2.47 11.80
N PRO A 520 -35.00 1.34 11.18
CA PRO A 520 -34.99 1.24 9.74
C PRO A 520 -35.92 2.29 9.13
N TRP A 521 -35.49 2.78 7.98
CA TRP A 521 -36.13 3.75 7.12
C TRP A 521 -37.54 3.30 6.69
N GLU A 522 -38.59 3.74 7.38
CA GLU A 522 -39.94 3.67 6.80
C GLU A 522 -40.12 4.78 5.74
N MET A 523 -39.65 4.50 4.52
CA MET A 523 -40.36 4.97 3.34
C MET A 523 -41.35 3.88 2.94
N ASN A 524 -42.64 4.10 3.19
CA ASN A 524 -43.73 3.25 2.72
C ASN A 524 -44.30 3.79 1.39
N PRO A 525 -44.01 3.17 0.23
CA PRO A 525 -44.71 3.44 -1.02
C PRO A 525 -45.88 2.45 -1.20
N SER A 526 -46.96 2.65 -0.45
CA SER A 526 -48.17 1.81 -0.54
C SER A 526 -49.38 2.65 -0.96
N PHE A 527 -49.45 2.94 -2.26
CA PHE A 527 -50.60 3.61 -2.86
C PHE A 527 -51.72 2.59 -3.07
N THR A 528 -52.76 2.59 -2.23
CA THR A 528 -54.00 1.84 -2.53
C THR A 528 -55.24 2.60 -2.09
N THR A 529 -55.98 3.11 -3.07
CA THR A 529 -57.22 3.85 -2.86
C THR A 529 -58.40 2.89 -2.61
N ARG A 530 -59.05 2.97 -1.45
CA ARG A 530 -60.51 2.83 -1.39
C ARG A 530 -61.12 3.47 -0.13
N THR A 531 -62.12 4.32 -0.37
CA THR A 531 -63.15 4.75 0.58
C THR A 531 -63.94 3.53 1.10
N MET A 532 -64.72 3.57 2.19
CA MET A 532 -65.70 4.59 2.56
C MET A 532 -66.28 4.34 3.97
N SER A 533 -66.55 5.41 4.74
CA SER A 533 -67.51 5.48 5.89
C SER A 533 -67.35 4.53 7.10
N ARG A 534 -67.85 4.84 8.31
CA ARG A 534 -68.25 6.09 9.01
C ARG A 534 -68.72 5.64 10.40
N GLU A 535 -68.14 6.15 11.47
CA GLU A 535 -68.88 6.31 12.73
C GLU A 535 -68.26 7.40 13.61
N THR A 536 -69.08 8.01 14.46
CA THR A 536 -68.80 9.33 15.05
C THR A 536 -69.55 9.47 16.37
N THR A 537 -68.83 9.55 17.50
CA THR A 537 -69.34 10.14 18.76
C THR A 537 -68.19 10.49 19.72
N LEU A 538 -67.98 11.79 19.93
CA LEU A 538 -67.68 12.37 21.27
C LEU A 538 -69.05 12.62 21.97
N PRO A 539 -69.18 12.90 23.29
CA PRO A 539 -68.49 14.01 23.95
C PRO A 539 -68.03 13.84 25.43
N ASP A 540 -67.13 14.76 25.81
CA ASP A 540 -66.85 15.40 27.12
C ASP A 540 -67.61 15.01 28.40
N ILE A 541 -66.89 14.84 29.54
CA ILE A 541 -67.18 15.46 30.86
C ILE A 541 -65.88 15.71 31.67
N ILE A 542 -65.73 16.92 32.23
CA ILE A 542 -64.88 17.32 33.37
C ILE A 542 -65.83 18.13 34.30
N PRO A 543 -65.93 17.91 35.66
CA PRO A 543 -65.04 18.64 36.59
C PRO A 543 -64.83 18.13 38.06
N THR A 544 -63.63 18.46 38.60
CA THR A 544 -63.27 18.94 39.97
C THR A 544 -63.74 18.29 41.30
N THR A 545 -62.75 18.08 42.21
CA THR A 545 -62.75 18.23 43.71
C THR A 545 -63.61 17.28 44.57
N ALA A 546 -63.18 16.72 45.73
CA ALA A 546 -62.29 17.21 46.80
C ALA A 546 -61.82 16.09 47.79
N ALA A 547 -60.76 16.37 48.57
CA ALA A 547 -60.37 15.94 49.95
C ALA A 547 -60.70 14.50 50.52
N SER A 548 -59.94 13.88 51.43
CA SER A 548 -59.07 14.40 52.52
C SER A 548 -58.14 13.34 53.16
N THR A 549 -57.01 13.81 53.76
CA THR A 549 -56.29 13.26 54.96
C THR A 549 -55.68 11.83 54.96
N SER A 550 -54.52 11.54 55.58
CA SER A 550 -53.55 12.37 56.34
C SER A 550 -52.23 11.62 56.68
N THR A 551 -51.10 12.36 56.77
CA THR A 551 -49.90 12.18 57.68
C THR A 551 -49.09 10.87 57.60
N SER A 552 -47.76 10.78 57.82
CA SER A 552 -46.64 11.69 58.17
C SER A 552 -45.32 10.86 58.16
N TRP A 553 -44.06 11.34 58.11
CA TRP A 553 -43.44 12.68 58.13
C TRP A 553 -41.99 12.62 57.58
N SER A 554 -41.16 13.66 57.78
CA SER A 554 -39.70 13.71 57.57
C SER A 554 -39.07 14.71 58.56
N PRO A 555 -37.73 14.83 58.65
CA PRO A 555 -37.07 16.16 58.62
C PRO A 555 -35.75 16.17 57.79
N SER A 556 -35.52 17.06 56.80
CA SER A 556 -35.09 18.50 56.86
C SER A 556 -33.59 18.73 57.17
N SER A 557 -32.82 19.70 56.63
CA SER A 557 -33.00 20.66 55.52
C SER A 557 -31.74 21.56 55.30
N SER A 558 -31.49 21.99 54.05
CA SER A 558 -30.96 23.32 53.61
C SER A 558 -29.73 24.01 54.24
N THR A 559 -28.80 24.50 53.41
CA THR A 559 -28.62 25.97 53.17
C THR A 559 -27.85 26.30 51.89
N THR A 560 -27.99 27.54 51.40
CA THR A 560 -27.47 28.10 50.15
C THR A 560 -26.20 28.93 50.33
N ASN A 561 -25.34 29.02 49.30
CA ASN A 561 -24.81 30.29 48.79
C ASN A 561 -24.10 30.14 47.44
N SER A 562 -24.08 31.24 46.67
CA SER A 562 -23.53 31.38 45.31
C SER A 562 -22.31 32.30 45.28
N ILE A 563 -21.47 32.22 44.21
CA ILE A 563 -20.92 33.34 43.39
C ILE A 563 -19.59 32.99 42.63
N SER A 564 -19.50 33.48 41.39
CA SER A 564 -18.34 33.80 40.51
C SER A 564 -17.27 32.76 40.08
N THR A 565 -17.43 32.25 38.86
CA THR A 565 -16.61 32.52 37.63
C THR A 565 -15.07 32.66 37.63
N PHE A 566 -14.47 31.93 36.67
CA PHE A 566 -13.42 32.33 35.68
C PHE A 566 -11.89 32.27 36.00
N THR A 567 -11.27 31.23 35.42
CA THR A 567 -10.07 31.24 34.51
C THR A 567 -8.62 31.45 34.97
N VAL A 568 -7.78 30.52 34.46
CA VAL A 568 -6.41 30.69 33.90
C VAL A 568 -5.26 30.94 34.88
N ALA A 569 -4.42 29.90 35.07
CA ALA A 569 -3.06 29.80 34.51
C ALA A 569 -2.39 28.48 34.94
N ALA A 570 -1.39 28.05 34.19
CA ALA A 570 -0.42 27.01 34.53
C ALA A 570 0.99 27.59 34.30
N PRO A 571 2.08 26.85 34.51
CA PRO A 571 2.41 25.90 35.58
C PRO A 571 3.58 26.44 36.44
N ASP A 572 4.01 25.73 37.48
CA ASP A 572 5.34 25.95 38.07
C ASP A 572 6.06 24.63 38.40
N GLU A 573 7.39 24.72 38.32
CA GLU A 573 8.40 23.67 38.32
C GLU A 573 9.22 23.78 39.62
N TYR A 574 9.59 22.67 40.27
CA TYR A 574 10.58 22.71 41.36
C TYR A 574 11.34 21.39 41.55
N ASP A 575 12.62 21.51 41.91
CA ASP A 575 13.65 20.46 41.99
C ASP A 575 14.20 20.31 43.44
N ASP A 576 15.26 19.53 43.60
CA ASP A 576 16.26 19.50 44.70
C ASP A 576 16.14 18.51 45.88
N THR A 577 16.80 17.35 45.68
CA THR A 577 18.00 16.82 46.40
C THR A 577 18.06 16.41 47.91
N HIS A 578 18.42 15.11 48.09
CA HIS A 578 19.52 14.52 48.92
C HIS A 578 19.45 14.08 50.42
N GLN A 579 19.98 12.85 50.65
CA GLN A 579 20.55 12.19 51.89
C GLN A 579 19.59 11.71 53.01
N GLY A 580 19.78 10.57 53.72
CA GLY A 580 20.74 9.43 53.66
C GLY A 580 20.72 8.50 54.91
N LYS A 581 21.44 7.35 54.91
CA LYS A 581 21.62 6.28 55.96
C LYS A 581 20.56 5.13 56.00
N SER A 582 20.83 3.86 56.35
CA SER A 582 22.08 3.11 56.72
C SER A 582 21.94 1.55 56.54
N VAL A 583 23.05 0.81 56.71
CA VAL A 583 23.35 -0.59 56.26
C VAL A 583 23.58 -1.55 57.46
N PRO A 584 23.28 -2.88 57.38
CA PRO A 584 24.29 -3.95 57.16
C PRO A 584 23.78 -5.22 56.40
N LEU A 585 24.56 -6.21 55.94
CA LEU A 585 25.91 -6.40 55.36
C LEU A 585 26.26 -7.91 55.46
N LEU A 586 26.77 -8.54 54.39
CA LEU A 586 27.62 -9.76 54.27
C LEU A 586 27.45 -10.31 52.82
N ARG A 587 28.37 -10.29 51.83
CA ARG A 587 29.85 -10.44 51.72
C ARG A 587 30.29 -11.92 51.85
N ASN A 588 31.09 -12.58 50.99
CA ASN A 588 31.83 -12.33 49.71
C ASN A 588 31.91 -13.69 48.94
N SER A 589 32.14 -13.82 47.61
CA SER A 589 33.45 -13.93 46.88
C SER A 589 33.13 -14.62 45.51
N SER A 590 33.60 -14.27 44.30
CA SER A 590 34.98 -14.19 43.74
C SER A 590 35.74 -15.53 43.77
N ASP A 591 36.36 -16.10 42.71
CA ASP A 591 36.67 -15.63 41.33
C ASP A 591 36.96 -16.77 40.30
N THR A 592 36.74 -16.47 39.01
CA THR A 592 37.48 -16.80 37.74
C THR A 592 38.38 -18.07 37.54
N TYR A 593 38.22 -18.77 36.38
CA TYR A 593 39.22 -19.16 35.33
C TYR A 593 38.99 -20.51 34.58
N LYS A 594 39.56 -20.54 33.36
CA LYS A 594 39.45 -21.42 32.18
C LYS A 594 39.92 -22.91 32.29
N THR A 595 39.75 -23.61 31.17
CA THR A 595 40.53 -24.74 30.56
C THR A 595 40.05 -26.20 30.72
N SER A 596 39.80 -26.82 29.57
CA SER A 596 39.90 -28.27 29.26
C SER A 596 41.26 -28.56 28.58
N PRO A 597 41.60 -29.80 28.17
CA PRO A 597 41.42 -31.16 28.76
C PRO A 597 42.80 -31.87 28.97
N PRO A 598 42.88 -33.13 29.46
CA PRO A 598 43.01 -34.36 28.63
C PRO A 598 42.30 -35.59 29.29
N GLY A 599 42.38 -36.87 28.88
CA GLY A 599 43.00 -37.58 27.74
C GLY A 599 43.66 -38.94 28.15
N ASP A 600 43.03 -40.05 27.73
CA ASP A 600 43.54 -41.43 27.45
C ASP A 600 44.12 -42.43 28.50
N THR A 601 43.99 -43.72 28.13
CA THR A 601 44.59 -45.00 28.62
C THR A 601 44.00 -45.69 29.87
N ASP A 602 43.91 -47.04 29.99
CA ASP A 602 43.73 -48.18 29.06
C ASP A 602 43.54 -49.51 29.84
N LEU A 603 42.90 -50.55 29.24
CA LEU A 603 43.01 -52.02 29.51
C LEU A 603 42.55 -52.55 30.92
N ASP A 604 42.09 -53.79 31.17
CA ASP A 604 42.15 -55.09 30.47
C ASP A 604 40.91 -56.03 30.71
N ASP A 605 40.80 -57.06 29.85
CA ASP A 605 39.84 -58.19 29.68
C ASP A 605 39.28 -59.01 30.86
N ILE A 606 38.09 -59.62 30.66
CA ILE A 606 37.79 -61.07 30.90
C ILE A 606 36.81 -61.63 29.82
N TYR A 607 37.10 -62.84 29.32
CA TYR A 607 36.39 -63.62 28.26
C TYR A 607 35.17 -64.46 28.74
N LEU A 608 34.27 -64.88 27.82
CA LEU A 608 34.09 -66.30 27.37
C LEU A 608 32.79 -66.59 26.52
N TYR A 609 33.01 -67.11 25.30
CA TYR A 609 32.23 -68.06 24.46
C TYR A 609 30.78 -67.79 23.94
N ASP A 610 30.72 -67.48 22.64
CA ASP A 610 30.11 -68.24 21.52
C ASP A 610 28.94 -69.23 21.74
N ASN A 611 27.97 -69.15 20.83
CA ASN A 611 27.69 -70.25 19.87
C ASN A 611 27.21 -69.68 18.52
N GLU A 612 27.73 -70.25 17.45
CA GLU A 612 27.31 -70.00 16.06
C GLU A 612 26.00 -70.74 15.74
N ASP A 613 25.22 -70.26 14.78
CA ASP A 613 24.83 -71.08 13.63
C ASP A 613 24.23 -70.21 12.49
N ASP A 614 24.27 -70.75 11.28
CA ASP A 614 24.41 -70.00 10.02
C ASP A 614 23.15 -70.03 9.11
N LEU A 615 23.24 -69.34 7.96
CA LEU A 615 22.48 -69.47 6.71
C LEU A 615 21.19 -68.64 6.50
N THR A 616 21.28 -67.79 5.47
CA THR A 616 20.18 -67.31 4.61
C THR A 616 20.07 -68.16 3.34
N TYR A 617 18.91 -68.14 2.67
CA TYR A 617 18.64 -68.18 1.19
C TYR A 617 17.13 -68.47 0.95
N ASP A 618 16.35 -67.62 0.26
CA ASP A 618 15.97 -67.66 -1.18
C ASP A 618 14.83 -68.66 -1.53
N GLU A 619 14.00 -68.57 -2.59
CA GLU A 619 13.64 -67.56 -3.63
C GLU A 619 12.40 -68.12 -4.41
N LYS A 620 11.71 -67.30 -5.25
CA LYS A 620 11.06 -67.62 -6.57
C LYS A 620 9.54 -67.39 -6.79
N ASP A 621 9.26 -66.39 -7.65
CA ASP A 621 8.52 -66.41 -8.94
C ASP A 621 7.30 -67.32 -9.21
N PHE A 622 6.22 -66.77 -9.84
CA PHE A 622 6.00 -66.84 -11.32
C PHE A 622 4.63 -66.25 -11.83
N ASN A 623 4.71 -65.39 -12.86
CA ASN A 623 3.76 -64.97 -13.94
C ASN A 623 2.20 -65.16 -13.97
N ALA A 624 1.51 -64.00 -14.21
CA ALA A 624 0.74 -63.59 -15.43
C ALA A 624 -0.75 -63.93 -15.77
N THR A 625 -1.49 -62.85 -16.14
CA THR A 625 -2.57 -62.67 -17.18
C THR A 625 -3.98 -63.30 -17.09
N SER A 626 -5.07 -62.49 -17.20
CA SER A 626 -6.02 -62.48 -18.36
C SER A 626 -7.25 -61.51 -18.28
N SER A 627 -7.62 -60.93 -19.43
CA SER A 627 -8.97 -60.49 -19.92
C SER A 627 -9.79 -59.33 -19.30
N LYS A 628 -10.83 -58.89 -20.04
CA LYS A 628 -11.55 -57.58 -20.03
C LYS A 628 -13.09 -57.73 -19.99
N GLU A 629 -13.81 -56.61 -19.74
CA GLU A 629 -15.14 -56.23 -20.29
C GLU A 629 -16.37 -57.14 -19.95
N THR A 630 -17.64 -56.72 -19.81
CA THR A 630 -18.35 -55.45 -19.46
C THR A 630 -19.78 -55.87 -19.04
N GLU A 631 -20.49 -55.15 -18.17
CA GLU A 631 -21.85 -54.63 -18.46
C GLU A 631 -22.44 -53.80 -17.31
N GLN A 632 -23.19 -52.77 -17.68
CA GLN A 632 -23.84 -51.82 -16.80
C GLN A 632 -25.30 -51.71 -17.24
N ASP A 633 -26.19 -52.50 -16.64
CA ASP A 633 -27.62 -52.23 -16.71
C ASP A 633 -28.43 -52.90 -15.58
N LEU A 634 -29.68 -52.47 -15.40
CA LEU A 634 -30.72 -53.08 -14.55
C LEU A 634 -30.66 -52.89 -13.01
N ALA A 635 -30.57 -51.64 -12.53
CA ALA A 635 -31.08 -51.30 -11.19
C ALA A 635 -31.63 -49.86 -11.01
N ASN A 636 -31.85 -49.09 -12.10
CA ASN A 636 -32.22 -47.67 -12.00
C ASN A 636 -33.48 -47.28 -12.81
N ARG A 637 -34.61 -47.87 -12.42
CA ARG A 637 -36.03 -47.54 -12.73
C ARG A 637 -36.84 -48.64 -12.04
N THR A 638 -37.60 -48.42 -10.97
CA THR A 638 -38.80 -47.56 -10.80
C THR A 638 -39.00 -47.48 -9.26
N ARG A 639 -39.45 -46.41 -8.59
CA ARG A 639 -40.58 -45.53 -8.91
C ARG A 639 -40.50 -44.27 -8.02
N ARG A 640 -40.52 -43.07 -8.63
CA ARG A 640 -41.09 -41.88 -7.97
C ARG A 640 -42.62 -41.97 -8.07
N GLU A 641 -43.34 -41.24 -7.23
CA GLU A 641 -44.82 -41.14 -7.15
C GLU A 641 -45.52 -42.27 -6.37
N VAL A 642 -45.66 -42.04 -5.05
CA VAL A 642 -46.96 -42.09 -4.35
C VAL A 642 -47.03 -40.84 -3.44
N ASN A 643 -48.22 -40.28 -3.28
CA ASN A 643 -48.47 -38.90 -2.86
C ASN A 643 -48.53 -38.65 -1.34
N GLU A 644 -48.58 -37.33 -1.08
CA GLU A 644 -49.08 -36.59 0.08
C GLU A 644 -50.26 -37.19 0.88
N MET A 645 -50.47 -36.56 2.05
CA MET A 645 -51.63 -36.61 2.95
C MET A 645 -51.79 -37.87 3.81
N GLU A 646 -51.39 -37.74 5.08
CA GLU A 646 -52.40 -37.88 6.14
C GLU A 646 -52.18 -36.85 7.25
N PHE A 647 -53.26 -36.19 7.65
CA PHE A 647 -53.32 -35.18 8.71
C PHE A 647 -54.06 -35.80 9.90
N THR A 648 -53.49 -35.77 11.09
CA THR A 648 -54.31 -35.87 12.31
C THR A 648 -53.69 -35.07 13.45
N SER A 649 -54.58 -34.35 14.13
CA SER A 649 -54.26 -33.33 15.12
C SER A 649 -54.14 -33.88 16.54
N THR A 650 -53.13 -33.45 17.29
CA THR A 650 -53.26 -33.27 18.75
C THR A 650 -52.42 -32.09 19.24
N THR A 651 -53.13 -31.16 19.90
CA THR A 651 -52.77 -30.01 20.75
C THR A 651 -51.29 -29.69 21.11
N PRO A 652 -50.94 -28.39 21.22
CA PRO A 652 -49.60 -27.95 21.61
C PRO A 652 -49.38 -28.04 23.12
N SER A 653 -48.42 -28.88 23.55
CA SER A 653 -47.78 -28.72 24.85
C SER A 653 -46.53 -27.87 24.66
N GLY A 654 -46.58 -26.61 25.14
CA GLY A 654 -45.43 -25.72 25.11
C GLY A 654 -44.31 -26.24 26.02
N THR A 655 -43.24 -26.71 25.40
CA THR A 655 -41.90 -26.68 25.99
C THR A 655 -41.03 -25.88 25.04
N ASP A 656 -40.78 -24.62 25.37
CA ASP A 656 -39.70 -23.86 24.77
C ASP A 656 -38.39 -24.58 25.10
N SER A 657 -37.96 -25.46 24.19
CA SER A 657 -36.55 -25.78 24.10
C SER A 657 -35.85 -24.46 23.77
N PRO A 658 -34.90 -23.99 24.59
CA PRO A 658 -34.10 -22.84 24.20
C PRO A 658 -33.33 -23.26 22.95
N PHE A 659 -33.76 -22.77 21.78
CA PHE A 659 -32.96 -22.82 20.58
C PHE A 659 -31.69 -22.04 20.90
N THR A 660 -30.65 -22.78 21.28
CA THR A 660 -29.32 -22.24 21.51
C THR A 660 -28.82 -21.84 20.14
N ALA A 661 -28.99 -20.57 19.80
CA ALA A 661 -28.56 -20.01 18.53
C ALA A 661 -27.07 -20.35 18.37
N ARG A 662 -26.68 -20.87 17.21
CA ARG A 662 -25.27 -21.21 16.95
C ARG A 662 -24.57 -19.92 16.52
N LEU A 663 -23.60 -19.47 17.30
CA LEU A 663 -22.88 -18.23 16.97
C LEU A 663 -21.64 -18.56 16.12
N ILE A 664 -21.47 -17.84 15.03
CA ILE A 664 -20.42 -18.10 14.03
C ILE A 664 -19.28 -17.07 14.22
N PRO A 665 -17.99 -17.45 14.09
CA PRO A 665 -16.88 -16.50 14.10
C PRO A 665 -17.01 -15.40 13.03
N GLY A 666 -16.78 -14.15 13.44
CA GLY A 666 -16.87 -12.95 12.61
C GLY A 666 -18.06 -12.05 12.96
N ALA A 667 -18.07 -10.84 12.38
CA ALA A 667 -19.21 -9.92 12.47
C ALA A 667 -20.33 -10.34 11.52
N CYS A 668 -21.58 -9.92 11.79
CA CYS A 668 -22.72 -10.21 10.92
C CYS A 668 -22.66 -9.44 9.59
N LEU A 669 -22.81 -10.14 8.45
CA LEU A 669 -22.53 -9.60 7.10
C LEU A 669 -23.77 -9.46 6.18
N LYS A 670 -24.99 -9.57 6.71
CA LYS A 670 -26.23 -9.53 5.89
C LYS A 670 -26.33 -8.21 5.11
N GLY A 671 -26.48 -8.30 3.78
CA GLY A 671 -26.59 -7.14 2.88
C GLY A 671 -25.28 -6.49 2.42
N CYS A 672 -24.13 -6.86 2.98
CA CYS A 672 -22.86 -6.13 2.80
C CYS A 672 -22.28 -6.17 1.36
N ALA A 673 -22.67 -7.15 0.54
CA ALA A 673 -22.07 -7.41 -0.77
C ALA A 673 -22.26 -6.25 -1.77
N MET A 674 -23.45 -5.63 -1.80
CA MET A 674 -23.77 -4.58 -2.78
C MET A 674 -22.91 -3.32 -2.58
N GLY A 675 -22.73 -2.88 -1.33
CA GLY A 675 -21.88 -1.72 -1.01
C GLY A 675 -20.42 -1.94 -1.43
N PHE A 676 -19.88 -3.13 -1.18
CA PHE A 676 -18.52 -3.49 -1.56
C PHE A 676 -18.30 -3.54 -3.09
N TYR A 677 -19.23 -4.15 -3.84
CA TYR A 677 -19.13 -4.20 -5.31
C TYR A 677 -19.28 -2.81 -5.94
N LEU A 678 -20.22 -1.99 -5.45
CA LEU A 678 -20.37 -0.59 -5.90
C LEU A 678 -19.10 0.21 -5.63
N PHE A 679 -18.50 0.10 -4.44
CA PHE A 679 -17.22 0.72 -4.11
C PHE A 679 -16.10 0.28 -5.06
N SER A 680 -15.98 -1.02 -5.33
CA SER A 680 -14.96 -1.56 -6.25
C SER A 680 -15.12 -1.05 -7.69
N ILE A 681 -16.36 -0.97 -8.20
CA ILE A 681 -16.67 -0.47 -9.54
C ILE A 681 -16.36 1.04 -9.63
N ILE A 682 -16.86 1.83 -8.67
CA ILE A 682 -16.63 3.28 -8.62
C ILE A 682 -15.14 3.58 -8.49
N SER A 683 -14.40 2.83 -7.66
CA SER A 683 -12.95 2.93 -7.54
C SER A 683 -12.23 2.67 -8.86
N SER A 684 -12.66 1.69 -9.66
CA SER A 684 -12.09 1.46 -11.00
C SER A 684 -12.35 2.61 -11.96
N ILE A 685 -13.56 3.17 -11.96
CA ILE A 685 -13.92 4.34 -12.78
C ILE A 685 -13.06 5.55 -12.41
N ILE A 686 -12.92 5.84 -11.12
CA ILE A 686 -12.08 6.94 -10.60
C ILE A 686 -10.61 6.73 -10.99
N ASN A 687 -10.08 5.51 -10.83
CA ASN A 687 -8.70 5.19 -11.20
C ASN A 687 -8.46 5.24 -12.72
N CYS A 688 -9.46 4.91 -13.54
CA CYS A 688 -9.42 5.10 -14.99
C CYS A 688 -9.31 6.59 -15.37
N PHE A 689 -10.16 7.44 -14.79
CA PHE A 689 -10.10 8.89 -14.99
C PHE A 689 -8.75 9.47 -14.52
N GLY A 690 -8.29 9.11 -13.32
CA GLY A 690 -7.00 9.53 -12.78
C GLY A 690 -5.81 9.11 -13.65
N ALA A 691 -5.82 7.88 -14.18
CA ALA A 691 -4.81 7.42 -15.13
C ALA A 691 -4.83 8.23 -16.45
N SER A 692 -6.02 8.64 -16.91
CA SER A 692 -6.16 9.45 -18.12
C SER A 692 -5.56 10.86 -17.99
N GLY A 693 -5.73 11.52 -16.83
CA GLY A 693 -5.17 12.85 -16.55
C GLY A 693 -3.65 12.86 -16.37
N ARG A 694 -3.08 11.77 -15.81
CA ARG A 694 -1.63 11.66 -15.55
C ARG A 694 -0.74 11.91 -16.78
N ILE A 695 -1.16 11.45 -17.96
CA ILE A 695 -0.38 11.67 -19.20
C ILE A 695 -0.41 13.14 -19.61
N GLY A 696 -1.56 13.81 -19.46
CA GLY A 696 -1.69 15.26 -19.68
C GLY A 696 -0.76 16.05 -18.76
N ASN A 697 -0.83 15.80 -17.45
CA ASN A 697 0.01 16.48 -16.44
C ASN A 697 1.51 16.26 -16.68
N LEU A 698 1.92 15.07 -17.13
CA LEU A 698 3.30 14.78 -17.47
C LEU A 698 3.79 15.55 -18.69
N LEU A 699 2.96 15.70 -19.73
CA LEU A 699 3.27 16.49 -20.92
C LEU A 699 3.43 17.99 -20.58
N VAL A 700 2.57 18.53 -19.70
CA VAL A 700 2.69 19.93 -19.23
C VAL A 700 4.07 20.17 -18.63
N ASN A 701 4.52 19.29 -17.72
CA ASN A 701 5.84 19.38 -17.09
C ASN A 701 7.00 19.39 -18.10
N TYR A 702 6.89 18.71 -19.25
CA TYR A 702 7.94 18.69 -20.28
C TYR A 702 7.85 19.79 -21.33
N ARG A 703 6.69 20.43 -21.47
CA ARG A 703 6.43 21.45 -22.50
C ARG A 703 6.52 22.88 -21.95
N CYS A 704 6.41 23.06 -20.62
CA CYS A 704 6.62 24.35 -19.97
C CYS A 704 8.08 24.66 -19.56
N VAL A 705 9.03 23.74 -19.83
CA VAL A 705 10.45 23.88 -19.47
C VAL A 705 11.38 23.64 -20.67
N ALA A 706 12.63 24.11 -20.57
CA ALA A 706 13.66 23.87 -21.57
C ALA A 706 14.04 22.38 -21.66
N LYS A 707 14.58 21.94 -22.81
CA LYS A 707 14.93 20.53 -23.05
C LYS A 707 15.96 19.98 -22.04
N GLU A 708 16.93 20.80 -21.67
CA GLU A 708 17.94 20.53 -20.64
C GLU A 708 17.32 20.29 -19.25
N ASP A 709 16.32 21.10 -18.89
CA ASP A 709 15.69 21.13 -17.56
C ASP A 709 14.69 19.99 -17.31
N LYS A 710 14.26 19.22 -18.33
CA LYS A 710 13.18 18.23 -18.19
C LYS A 710 13.43 17.18 -17.10
N SER A 711 14.66 16.67 -17.04
CA SER A 711 15.10 15.69 -16.04
C SER A 711 15.16 16.33 -14.66
N PHE A 712 15.76 17.51 -14.55
CA PHE A 712 15.84 18.27 -13.32
C PHE A 712 14.46 18.64 -12.75
N THR A 713 13.50 18.94 -13.63
CA THR A 713 12.08 19.16 -13.32
C THR A 713 11.43 17.91 -12.69
N GLN A 714 11.74 16.71 -13.20
CA GLN A 714 11.26 15.46 -12.58
C GLN A 714 11.94 15.19 -11.23
N GLY A 715 13.22 15.54 -11.07
CA GLY A 715 13.87 15.54 -9.76
C GLY A 715 13.17 16.47 -8.76
N LEU A 716 12.81 17.68 -9.18
CA LEU A 716 12.05 18.63 -8.36
C LEU A 716 10.66 18.10 -8.00
N ILE A 717 9.96 17.47 -8.94
CA ILE A 717 8.66 16.82 -8.71
C ILE A 717 8.79 15.71 -7.64
N LEU A 718 9.78 14.82 -7.77
CA LEU A 718 10.04 13.75 -6.79
C LEU A 718 10.34 14.33 -5.40
N MET A 719 11.26 15.30 -5.30
CA MET A 719 11.60 15.98 -4.04
C MET A 719 10.36 16.60 -3.37
N MET A 720 9.56 17.34 -4.13
CA MET A 720 8.37 18.04 -3.63
C MET A 720 7.26 17.07 -3.20
N ILE A 721 7.04 15.99 -3.96
CA ILE A 721 6.07 14.95 -3.62
C ILE A 721 6.50 14.18 -2.36
N SER A 722 7.78 13.82 -2.24
CA SER A 722 8.27 13.14 -1.03
C SER A 722 8.17 14.02 0.22
N LEU A 723 8.57 15.29 0.11
CA LEU A 723 8.56 16.24 1.22
C LEU A 723 7.14 16.61 1.69
N PHE A 724 6.22 16.89 0.76
CA PHE A 724 4.91 17.45 1.10
C PHE A 724 3.75 16.46 1.00
N ALA A 725 3.89 15.30 0.35
CA ALA A 725 2.81 14.33 0.20
C ALA A 725 3.10 12.94 0.79
N LEU A 726 4.21 12.30 0.42
CA LEU A 726 4.45 10.90 0.79
C LEU A 726 4.84 10.71 2.26
N ILE A 727 5.57 11.65 2.87
CA ILE A 727 5.84 11.62 4.32
C ILE A 727 4.62 12.12 5.13
N PRO A 728 4.01 13.30 4.85
CA PRO A 728 2.93 13.80 5.68
C PRO A 728 1.62 13.03 5.55
N GLY A 729 1.31 12.50 4.35
CA GLY A 729 0.05 11.82 4.06
C GLY A 729 -0.25 10.65 5.00
N PRO A 730 0.61 9.61 5.07
CA PRO A 730 0.42 8.48 5.98
C PRO A 730 0.34 8.88 7.45
N ILE A 731 1.07 9.92 7.88
CA ILE A 731 1.06 10.43 9.26
C ILE A 731 -0.28 11.10 9.59
N ILE A 732 -0.80 11.94 8.67
CA ILE A 732 -2.09 12.61 8.81
C ILE A 732 -3.22 11.58 8.85
N TYR A 733 -3.28 10.66 7.89
CA TYR A 733 -4.33 9.63 7.86
C TYR A 733 -4.19 8.61 8.99
N GLY A 734 -2.97 8.28 9.43
CA GLY A 734 -2.73 7.44 10.61
C GLY A 734 -3.38 8.04 11.85
N ARG A 735 -3.07 9.30 12.19
CA ARG A 735 -3.70 9.99 13.34
C ARG A 735 -5.21 10.16 13.20
N ILE A 736 -5.72 10.36 11.98
CA ILE A 736 -7.17 10.39 11.71
C ILE A 736 -7.81 9.03 12.01
N ILE A 737 -7.20 7.94 11.57
CA ILE A 737 -7.69 6.58 11.82
C ILE A 737 -7.64 6.25 13.31
N ASP A 738 -6.53 6.56 13.96
CA ASP A 738 -6.29 6.31 15.38
C ASP A 738 -7.26 7.09 16.29
N SER A 739 -7.69 8.29 15.89
CA SER A 739 -8.69 9.07 16.63
C SER A 739 -10.10 8.46 16.60
N THR A 740 -10.35 7.48 15.72
CA THR A 740 -11.61 6.73 15.62
C THR A 740 -11.52 5.34 16.25
N CYS A 741 -10.42 5.05 16.96
CA CYS A 741 -10.25 3.80 17.69
C CYS A 741 -11.20 3.71 18.89
N LEU A 742 -11.89 2.56 19.02
CA LEU A 742 -12.69 2.20 20.17
C LEU A 742 -11.95 1.25 21.13
N VAL A 743 -11.09 0.37 20.60
CA VAL A 743 -10.41 -0.70 21.37
C VAL A 743 -8.94 -0.79 20.99
N TRP A 744 -8.06 -0.42 21.91
CA TRP A 744 -6.60 -0.54 21.76
C TRP A 744 -6.11 -1.91 22.25
N THR A 745 -5.17 -2.56 21.54
CA THR A 745 -4.33 -3.57 22.20
C THR A 745 -3.39 -2.86 23.16
N GLU A 746 -3.25 -3.37 24.38
CA GLU A 746 -2.16 -2.99 25.26
C GLU A 746 -1.15 -4.13 25.34
N GLU A 747 0.10 -3.84 24.97
CA GLU A 747 1.22 -4.77 25.14
C GLU A 747 2.29 -4.08 25.98
N CYS A 748 2.71 -4.72 27.07
CA CYS A 748 3.74 -4.19 27.97
C CYS A 748 3.44 -2.76 28.50
N GLY A 749 2.17 -2.46 28.78
CA GLY A 749 1.72 -1.13 29.24
C GLY A 749 1.78 -0.02 28.18
N LYS A 750 2.06 -0.35 26.91
CA LYS A 750 2.06 0.59 25.78
C LYS A 750 0.86 0.30 24.89
N ARG A 751 0.24 1.36 24.35
CA ARG A 751 -0.79 1.24 23.31
C ARG A 751 -0.16 0.72 22.02
N GLY A 752 -0.64 -0.43 21.57
CA GLY A 752 -0.30 -1.06 20.30
C GLY A 752 -1.28 -0.71 19.19
N ASN A 753 -1.63 -1.70 18.37
CA ASN A 753 -2.59 -1.54 17.28
C ASN A 753 -4.03 -1.44 17.81
N CYS A 754 -4.88 -0.69 17.13
CA CYS A 754 -6.30 -0.66 17.45
C CYS A 754 -7.05 -1.81 16.76
N GLN A 755 -7.86 -2.56 17.53
CA GLN A 755 -8.60 -3.76 17.10
C GLN A 755 -9.99 -3.44 16.53
N LEU A 756 -10.65 -2.39 17.03
CA LEU A 756 -12.00 -2.00 16.64
C LEU A 756 -12.10 -0.48 16.51
N TYR A 757 -12.71 -0.01 15.41
CA TYR A 757 -12.86 1.40 15.07
C TYR A 757 -14.34 1.76 14.94
N ASP A 758 -14.70 3.01 15.26
CA ASP A 758 -15.98 3.59 14.90
C ASP A 758 -16.06 3.73 13.37
N GLN A 759 -16.87 2.88 12.73
CA GLN A 759 -17.00 2.84 11.27
C GLN A 759 -17.48 4.17 10.70
N ARG A 760 -18.37 4.88 11.41
CA ARG A 760 -18.97 6.13 10.95
C ARG A 760 -17.93 7.23 10.96
N LEU A 761 -17.28 7.48 12.10
CA LEU A 761 -16.23 8.50 12.22
C LEU A 761 -15.05 8.20 11.28
N PHE A 762 -14.62 6.95 11.20
CA PHE A 762 -13.55 6.51 10.30
C PHE A 762 -13.89 6.85 8.83
N ARG A 763 -15.12 6.55 8.39
CA ARG A 763 -15.58 6.87 7.02
C ARG A 763 -15.62 8.36 6.78
N TYR A 764 -16.23 9.13 7.67
CA TYR A 764 -16.39 10.57 7.49
C TYR A 764 -15.05 11.30 7.49
N TYR A 765 -14.17 11.05 8.46
CA TYR A 765 -12.89 11.77 8.54
C TYR A 765 -11.99 11.45 7.35
N ILE A 766 -11.82 10.18 6.96
CA ILE A 766 -11.00 9.84 5.79
C ILE A 766 -11.54 10.51 4.52
N ASN A 767 -12.85 10.38 4.24
CA ASN A 767 -13.42 10.89 3.00
C ASN A 767 -13.50 12.42 2.95
N ILE A 768 -13.86 13.10 4.05
CA ILE A 768 -13.94 14.56 4.08
C ILE A 768 -12.53 15.16 3.97
N THR A 769 -11.53 14.65 4.70
CA THR A 769 -10.14 15.11 4.55
C THR A 769 -9.64 14.87 3.13
N ALA A 770 -9.95 13.71 2.53
CA ALA A 770 -9.60 13.40 1.17
C ALA A 770 -10.25 14.35 0.15
N LEU A 771 -11.54 14.70 0.34
CA LEU A 771 -12.31 15.62 -0.49
C LEU A 771 -11.82 17.08 -0.37
N CYS A 772 -11.49 17.54 0.84
CA CYS A 772 -10.96 18.88 1.06
C CYS A 772 -9.57 19.05 0.41
N LEU A 773 -8.70 18.05 0.52
CA LEU A 773 -7.38 18.07 -0.10
C LEU A 773 -7.47 18.03 -1.63
N THR A 774 -8.34 17.19 -2.20
CA THR A 774 -8.50 17.13 -3.67
C THR A 774 -9.16 18.39 -4.23
N ALA A 775 -10.08 19.04 -3.51
CA ALA A 775 -10.65 20.33 -3.92
C ALA A 775 -9.58 21.42 -4.09
N ILE A 776 -8.54 21.43 -3.24
CA ILE A 776 -7.39 22.34 -3.39
C ILE A 776 -6.59 21.97 -4.66
N GLY A 777 -6.39 20.67 -4.93
CA GLY A 777 -5.77 20.19 -6.18
C GLY A 777 -6.52 20.66 -7.43
N VAL A 778 -7.85 20.51 -7.45
CA VAL A 778 -8.74 20.98 -8.53
C VAL A 778 -8.63 22.49 -8.74
N PHE A 779 -8.55 23.29 -7.67
CA PHE A 779 -8.32 24.73 -7.77
C PHE A 779 -7.00 25.05 -8.48
N PHE A 780 -5.91 24.33 -8.16
CA PHE A 780 -4.65 24.51 -8.87
C PHE A 780 -4.71 24.01 -10.33
N ASP A 781 -5.47 22.97 -10.66
CA ASP A 781 -5.70 22.57 -12.06
C ASP A 781 -6.43 23.66 -12.87
N VAL A 782 -7.37 24.39 -12.26
CA VAL A 782 -8.02 25.55 -12.90
C VAL A 782 -7.00 26.66 -13.19
N LEU A 783 -6.03 26.90 -12.29
CA LEU A 783 -4.93 27.83 -12.55
C LEU A 783 -4.01 27.32 -13.68
N VAL A 784 -3.67 26.03 -13.69
CA VAL A 784 -2.88 25.42 -14.79
C VAL A 784 -3.61 25.55 -16.13
N TRP A 785 -4.93 25.34 -16.17
CA TRP A 785 -5.75 25.54 -17.36
C TRP A 785 -5.76 26.99 -17.83
N TRP A 786 -5.89 27.95 -16.92
CA TRP A 786 -5.87 29.38 -17.23
C TRP A 786 -4.52 29.83 -17.82
N TYR A 787 -3.41 29.50 -17.15
CA TYR A 787 -2.07 29.93 -17.57
C TYR A 787 -1.49 29.10 -18.73
N GLY A 788 -1.83 27.81 -18.83
CA GLY A 788 -1.31 26.89 -19.85
C GLY A 788 -2.00 26.96 -21.22
N ARG A 789 -3.02 27.81 -21.38
CA ARG A 789 -3.88 27.91 -22.57
C ARG A 789 -3.17 28.20 -23.92
N THR A 790 -1.90 28.65 -23.89
CA THR A 790 -1.07 29.01 -25.06
C THR A 790 0.11 28.08 -25.31
N LEU A 791 0.27 27.01 -24.52
CA LEU A 791 1.41 26.09 -24.52
C LEU A 791 1.51 25.26 -25.82
N ASP A 792 2.70 25.17 -26.44
CA ASP A 792 2.90 24.31 -27.61
C ASP A 792 3.18 22.86 -27.20
N LEU A 793 2.13 22.05 -27.11
CA LEU A 793 2.22 20.63 -26.72
C LEU A 793 2.84 19.74 -27.80
N TYR A 794 2.68 20.07 -29.08
CA TYR A 794 3.02 19.19 -30.20
C TYR A 794 4.29 19.61 -30.96
N GLY A 795 4.82 20.81 -30.69
CA GLY A 795 5.97 21.40 -31.38
C GLY A 795 5.62 21.95 -32.76
N GLU A 796 4.38 22.39 -32.96
CA GLU A 796 3.92 22.86 -34.26
C GLU A 796 4.55 24.23 -34.61
N ARG A 797 4.80 25.11 -33.62
CA ARG A 797 5.50 26.38 -33.85
C ARG A 797 6.97 26.18 -34.22
N GLU A 798 7.65 25.23 -33.57
CA GLU A 798 9.04 24.86 -33.91
C GLU A 798 9.13 24.27 -35.33
N ALA A 799 8.11 23.53 -35.77
CA ALA A 799 8.05 22.96 -37.10
C ALA A 799 7.75 24.01 -38.18
N GLU A 800 6.89 25.00 -37.88
CA GLU A 800 6.61 26.14 -38.75
C GLU A 800 7.84 27.04 -38.90
N GLN A 801 8.50 27.44 -37.80
CA GLN A 801 9.73 28.23 -37.85
C GLN A 801 10.79 27.57 -38.74
N LYS A 802 11.04 26.26 -38.60
CA LYS A 802 11.98 25.51 -39.45
C LYS A 802 11.59 25.48 -40.92
N LYS A 803 10.30 25.45 -41.25
CA LYS A 803 9.83 25.57 -42.64
C LYS A 803 10.12 26.97 -43.19
N THR A 804 9.83 28.02 -42.42
CA THR A 804 10.08 29.42 -42.83
C THR A 804 11.56 29.69 -43.04
N THR A 805 12.46 29.23 -42.14
CA THR A 805 13.92 29.39 -42.29
C THR A 805 14.51 28.56 -43.43
N THR A 806 13.80 27.55 -43.95
CA THR A 806 14.28 26.70 -45.06
C THR A 806 13.51 26.88 -46.37
N ALA A 807 12.65 27.89 -46.46
CA ALA A 807 12.08 28.33 -47.73
C ALA A 807 13.15 29.12 -48.50
N PRO A 808 13.47 28.75 -49.76
CA PRO A 808 14.42 29.52 -50.56
C PRO A 808 13.87 30.91 -50.87
N GLN A 809 14.68 31.95 -50.66
CA GLN A 809 14.40 33.30 -51.15
C GLN A 809 14.50 33.34 -52.68
N SER A 810 13.47 32.87 -53.39
CA SER A 810 13.40 32.98 -54.85
C SER A 810 12.53 34.17 -55.27
N LYS A 811 13.21 35.24 -55.69
CA LYS A 811 12.75 36.27 -56.64
C LYS A 811 11.62 37.22 -56.19
N SER A 812 12.03 38.31 -55.56
CA SER A 812 11.54 39.67 -55.86
C SER A 812 12.72 40.65 -55.75
N ALA A 813 12.86 41.69 -56.58
CA ALA A 813 12.34 41.89 -57.92
C ALA A 813 13.37 42.73 -58.69
N PHE A 814 13.70 42.33 -59.92
CA PHE A 814 14.30 43.22 -60.91
C PHE A 814 13.14 43.75 -61.75
N LYS A 815 12.79 45.03 -61.58
CA LYS A 815 11.92 45.76 -62.49
C LYS A 815 12.11 47.27 -62.31
#